data_AF-A0A6A2FJY5-F1
#
_entry.id   AF-A0A6A2FJY5-F1
#
_cell.length_a   1.000
_cell.length_b   1.000
_cell.length_c   1.000
_cell.angle_alpha   90.00
_cell.angle_beta   90.00
_cell.angle_gamma   90.00
#
_symmetry.space_group_name_H-M   'P 1'
#
loop_
_entity.id
_entity.type
_entity.pdbx_description
1 polymer ?
#
loop_
_entity_poly.entity_id
_entity_poly.type
_entity_poly.pdbx_seq_one_letter_code
_entity_poly.pdbx_strand_id
1 'polypeptide(L)'
;MEKVKINISIILPDIADERDACVERLIAILQKHKGLNKVHVVQDNNNAPAQLCFHYEPNIISLSEIQKLATAAGAQVTSHYGHLLVEAKAFRDIIEAKAIENELKQVKGLEEVSVAATGHIRIEFNQTVTDRQTVLDAIKQAGVRPKSIQKSTRKHHHNHEHEGEDEHDHKHGGDDNSLKTYLPVMASFVLLLTGIAFDEWLTPAFFKGWVRFAWYIAAYLPVGLPVIGKGIRLVVKGDVFTEFILMSIATIGAFYIGEYPEGVAVMLFYTVGEIFQDLAVNRAKRSIKALLDVRPDKAYVVNGDNVIETSPQDVKPGDIIRVKPGEKVPLDGEMLTQSSTFNTAALTGESQPVTITKGGQVLAGMINQEKATELKVTKLFNDSSLARILFMVQEATTRKAQTEQFIRKFSRIYTPVVVALAVCITLLPYFFVTDYVLNDWLYRALVFLVISCPCALVISIPLGYFGGIGAASRNGILFKGSNFLDLMTRVNTVVMDKTGTLTKGVFKVQEVVSYDFSENEWLPIAAALEAQSGHPIAKAVVAYVGEKTNGIRIDNLEEISGHGLKAIINGRQVWAGNVRLMEKAGIAIDDKITAVTDTIVIVGIGNQLAGYITIADELKDDSKNAIEQLHKKNIKTVMLSGDKQSVVDKIAKALGIDAAYGGLLPENKVEKVEELKRDKIRVIAFVGDGINDAPVLAVSDVGMAMGGLGSDAAIETADVVIQTDQPSKIAQAIKIAKTTNRIVWQNIAFAFGVKIIVLVLGAGGIATMWEAVFADVGVALLAILNAIRIQKMKYTL
;
A
#
# COMPACT_ATOMS: atom_id res chain seq x y z
N MET A 1 -11.40 -6.79 -43.85
CA MET A 1 -11.83 -6.63 -42.45
C MET A 1 -11.78 -5.15 -42.15
N GLU A 2 -12.94 -4.57 -41.86
CA GLU A 2 -13.08 -3.12 -41.68
C GLU A 2 -13.31 -2.78 -40.21
N LYS A 3 -13.05 -1.51 -39.88
CA LYS A 3 -13.20 -0.98 -38.52
C LYS A 3 -14.13 0.21 -38.54
N VAL A 4 -15.09 0.23 -37.63
CA VAL A 4 -15.92 1.41 -37.34
C VAL A 4 -15.83 1.75 -35.86
N LYS A 5 -15.78 3.03 -35.54
CA LYS A 5 -15.75 3.54 -34.16
C LYS A 5 -17.04 4.29 -33.87
N ILE A 6 -17.67 4.01 -32.73
CA ILE A 6 -18.86 4.70 -32.25
C ILE A 6 -18.59 5.20 -30.82
N ASN A 7 -18.91 6.47 -30.54
CA ASN A 7 -18.73 7.03 -29.20
C ASN A 7 -19.62 6.29 -28.20
N ILE A 8 -19.05 5.93 -27.04
CA ILE A 8 -19.78 5.21 -25.99
C ILE A 8 -20.95 6.06 -25.47
N SER A 9 -20.77 7.37 -25.36
CA SER A 9 -21.81 8.32 -24.93
C SER A 9 -23.04 8.38 -25.83
N ILE A 10 -22.96 7.88 -27.07
CA ILE A 10 -24.13 7.76 -27.97
C ILE A 10 -24.93 6.48 -27.67
N ILE A 11 -24.25 5.42 -27.22
CA ILE A 11 -24.84 4.10 -26.98
C ILE A 11 -25.32 3.97 -25.53
N LEU A 12 -24.56 4.52 -24.57
CA LEU A 12 -24.84 4.52 -23.13
C LEU A 12 -24.69 5.95 -22.61
N PRO A 13 -25.73 6.80 -22.76
CA PRO A 13 -25.65 8.23 -22.43
C PRO A 13 -25.52 8.51 -20.93
N ASP A 14 -25.98 7.59 -20.08
CA ASP A 14 -25.98 7.77 -18.61
C ASP A 14 -24.64 7.40 -17.95
N ILE A 15 -23.69 6.85 -18.71
CA ILE A 15 -22.40 6.38 -18.21
C ILE A 15 -21.30 7.41 -18.49
N ALA A 16 -20.58 7.79 -17.43
CA ALA A 16 -19.51 8.79 -17.49
C ALA A 16 -18.10 8.19 -17.59
N ASP A 17 -17.94 6.88 -17.38
CA ASP A 17 -16.65 6.18 -17.26
C ASP A 17 -16.61 4.96 -18.17
N GLU A 18 -15.62 4.86 -19.05
CA GLU A 18 -15.43 3.74 -19.97
C GLU A 18 -15.12 2.39 -19.30
N ARG A 19 -14.77 2.39 -18.01
CA ARG A 19 -14.53 1.17 -17.20
C ARG A 19 -15.78 0.68 -16.47
N ASP A 20 -16.94 1.28 -16.71
CA ASP A 20 -18.20 0.87 -16.11
C ASP A 20 -18.63 -0.55 -16.57
N ALA A 21 -19.17 -1.35 -15.65
CA ALA A 21 -19.60 -2.73 -15.90
C ALA A 21 -20.65 -2.83 -17.03
N CYS A 22 -21.47 -1.81 -17.24
CA CYS A 22 -22.41 -1.75 -18.35
C CYS A 22 -21.72 -1.68 -19.73
N VAL A 23 -20.50 -1.12 -19.82
CA VAL A 23 -19.70 -1.11 -21.06
C VAL A 23 -19.18 -2.52 -21.36
N GLU A 24 -18.71 -3.26 -20.35
CA GLU A 24 -18.29 -4.65 -20.51
C GLU A 24 -19.46 -5.56 -20.91
N ARG A 25 -20.63 -5.39 -20.28
CA ARG A 25 -21.85 -6.13 -20.62
C ARG A 25 -22.31 -5.81 -22.05
N LEU A 26 -22.25 -4.55 -22.45
CA LEU A 26 -22.52 -4.12 -23.82
C LEU A 26 -21.57 -4.83 -24.80
N ILE A 27 -20.26 -4.83 -24.55
CA ILE A 27 -19.28 -5.54 -25.38
C ILE A 27 -19.61 -7.04 -25.47
N ALA A 28 -19.94 -7.69 -24.34
CA ALA A 28 -20.26 -9.10 -24.30
C ALA A 28 -21.54 -9.47 -25.10
N ILE A 29 -22.54 -8.58 -25.14
CA ILE A 29 -23.75 -8.75 -25.97
C ILE A 29 -23.37 -8.61 -27.45
N LEU A 30 -22.61 -7.56 -27.80
CA LEU A 30 -22.23 -7.25 -29.18
C LEU A 30 -21.30 -8.30 -29.79
N GLN A 31 -20.34 -8.80 -29.02
CA GLN A 31 -19.34 -9.79 -29.44
C GLN A 31 -19.95 -11.14 -29.84
N LYS A 32 -21.19 -11.45 -29.41
CA LYS A 32 -21.90 -12.69 -29.75
C LYS A 32 -22.57 -12.65 -31.13
N HIS A 33 -22.64 -11.50 -31.79
CA HIS A 33 -23.35 -11.39 -33.06
C HIS A 33 -22.51 -11.88 -34.24
N LYS A 34 -23.12 -12.68 -35.12
CA LYS A 34 -22.48 -13.14 -36.37
C LYS A 34 -22.08 -11.95 -37.24
N GLY A 35 -20.83 -11.93 -37.71
CA GLY A 35 -20.27 -10.83 -38.53
C GLY A 35 -19.45 -9.80 -37.75
N LEU A 36 -19.44 -9.85 -36.41
CA LEU A 36 -18.56 -9.05 -35.56
C LEU A 36 -17.43 -9.95 -34.99
N ASN A 37 -16.19 -9.65 -35.35
CA ASN A 37 -15.04 -10.48 -35.00
C ASN A 37 -14.41 -10.01 -33.69
N LYS A 38 -14.42 -8.70 -33.41
CA LYS A 38 -13.92 -8.10 -32.16
C LYS A 38 -14.58 -6.76 -31.88
N VAL A 39 -15.06 -6.55 -30.66
CA VAL A 39 -15.57 -5.28 -30.15
C VAL A 39 -14.77 -4.93 -28.89
N HIS A 40 -14.19 -3.73 -28.84
CA HIS A 40 -13.39 -3.28 -27.69
C HIS A 40 -13.38 -1.75 -27.58
N VAL A 41 -13.10 -1.24 -26.38
CA VAL A 41 -12.92 0.19 -26.14
C VAL A 41 -11.58 0.65 -26.70
N VAL A 42 -11.57 1.82 -27.32
CA VAL A 42 -10.37 2.54 -27.75
C VAL A 42 -10.44 3.95 -27.19
N GLN A 43 -9.35 4.36 -26.54
CA GLN A 43 -9.16 5.70 -26.01
C GLN A 43 -8.03 6.36 -26.80
N ASP A 44 -8.30 7.56 -27.34
CA ASP A 44 -7.30 8.33 -28.09
C ASP A 44 -6.55 9.23 -27.10
N ASN A 45 -5.22 9.33 -27.22
CA ASN A 45 -4.32 9.98 -26.25
C ASN A 45 -4.58 11.50 -26.05
N ASN A 46 -5.55 12.09 -26.75
CA ASN A 46 -5.85 13.52 -26.81
C ASN A 46 -7.20 13.90 -26.16
N ASN A 47 -7.49 13.40 -24.95
CA ASN A 47 -8.66 13.84 -24.15
C ASN A 47 -10.03 13.68 -24.89
N ALA A 48 -10.11 12.77 -25.87
CA ALA A 48 -11.31 12.50 -26.67
C ALA A 48 -12.23 11.50 -25.95
N PRO A 49 -13.56 11.57 -26.12
CA PRO A 49 -14.48 10.65 -25.47
C PRO A 49 -14.24 9.21 -25.93
N ALA A 50 -14.29 8.26 -25.00
CA ALA A 50 -14.04 6.85 -25.27
C ALA A 50 -14.98 6.29 -26.36
N GLN A 51 -14.42 5.46 -27.25
CA GLN A 51 -15.13 4.90 -28.40
C GLN A 51 -15.12 3.38 -28.38
N LEU A 52 -16.22 2.76 -28.80
CA LEU A 52 -16.27 1.34 -29.11
C LEU A 52 -15.82 1.12 -30.56
N CYS A 53 -14.76 0.32 -30.73
CA CYS A 53 -14.22 -0.08 -32.02
C CYS A 53 -14.74 -1.47 -32.39
N PHE A 54 -15.46 -1.55 -33.50
CA PHE A 54 -16.04 -2.76 -34.06
C PHE A 54 -15.20 -3.23 -35.23
N HIS A 55 -14.67 -4.45 -35.13
CA HIS A 55 -14.04 -5.15 -36.23
C HIS A 55 -15.05 -6.08 -36.88
N TYR A 56 -15.42 -5.83 -38.14
CA TYR A 56 -16.50 -6.54 -38.82
C TYR A 56 -16.14 -7.00 -40.23
N GLU A 57 -16.94 -7.93 -40.75
CA GLU A 57 -16.86 -8.45 -42.10
C GLU A 57 -17.94 -7.80 -42.99
N PRO A 58 -17.58 -6.92 -43.94
CA PRO A 58 -18.55 -6.17 -44.75
C PRO A 58 -19.50 -7.05 -45.60
N ASN A 59 -19.08 -8.28 -45.88
CA ASN A 59 -19.89 -9.25 -46.62
C ASN A 59 -20.99 -9.91 -45.76
N ILE A 60 -20.95 -9.74 -44.43
CA ILE A 60 -21.87 -10.38 -43.47
C ILE A 60 -22.75 -9.35 -42.76
N ILE A 61 -22.21 -8.17 -42.44
CA ILE A 61 -22.94 -7.13 -41.72
C ILE A 61 -22.57 -5.73 -42.24
N SER A 62 -23.58 -4.88 -42.43
CA SER A 62 -23.41 -3.51 -42.91
C SER A 62 -23.18 -2.50 -41.77
N LEU A 63 -22.59 -1.35 -42.07
CA LEU A 63 -22.36 -0.27 -41.10
C LEU A 63 -23.65 0.22 -40.40
N SER A 64 -24.76 0.30 -41.14
CA SER A 64 -26.04 0.74 -40.60
C SER A 64 -26.66 -0.30 -39.65
N GLU A 65 -26.44 -1.58 -39.90
CA GLU A 65 -26.83 -2.67 -39.00
C GLU A 65 -26.00 -2.67 -37.72
N ILE A 66 -24.69 -2.42 -37.80
CA ILE A 66 -23.82 -2.30 -36.62
C ILE A 66 -24.31 -1.16 -35.72
N GLN A 67 -24.67 -0.01 -36.29
CA GLN A 67 -25.21 1.12 -35.51
C GLN A 67 -26.54 0.76 -34.84
N LYS A 68 -27.49 0.16 -35.57
CA LYS A 68 -28.78 -0.28 -35.01
C LYS A 68 -28.60 -1.29 -33.87
N LEU A 69 -27.69 -2.23 -34.05
CA LEU A 69 -27.39 -3.29 -33.10
C LEU A 69 -26.72 -2.72 -31.84
N ALA A 70 -25.75 -1.81 -32.01
CA ALA A 70 -25.13 -1.08 -30.92
C ALA A 70 -26.16 -0.28 -30.12
N THR A 71 -27.04 0.48 -30.78
CA THR A 71 -28.10 1.26 -30.11
C THR A 71 -29.12 0.37 -29.41
N ALA A 72 -29.54 -0.75 -30.02
CA ALA A 72 -30.48 -1.68 -29.40
C ALA A 72 -29.89 -2.37 -28.16
N ALA A 73 -28.62 -2.81 -28.24
CA ALA A 73 -27.92 -3.39 -27.10
C ALA A 73 -27.68 -2.36 -25.98
N GLY A 74 -27.34 -1.11 -26.33
CA GLY A 74 -27.24 -0.01 -25.39
C GLY A 74 -28.57 0.25 -24.66
N ALA A 75 -29.67 0.37 -25.40
CA ALA A 75 -31.00 0.53 -24.82
C ALA A 75 -31.41 -0.64 -23.92
N GLN A 76 -31.04 -1.87 -24.28
CA GLN A 76 -31.27 -3.05 -23.44
C GLN A 76 -30.55 -2.92 -22.10
N VAL A 77 -29.27 -2.54 -22.10
CA VAL A 77 -28.48 -2.36 -20.87
C VAL A 77 -29.06 -1.22 -20.01
N THR A 78 -29.35 -0.06 -20.62
CA THR A 78 -29.92 1.10 -19.89
C THR A 78 -31.33 0.84 -19.34
N SER A 79 -32.10 -0.06 -19.95
CA SER A 79 -33.43 -0.45 -19.42
C SER A 79 -33.36 -1.38 -18.21
N HIS A 80 -32.26 -2.11 -18.03
CA HIS A 80 -32.10 -3.07 -16.93
C HIS A 80 -31.28 -2.51 -15.76
N TYR A 81 -30.35 -1.60 -16.03
CA TYR A 81 -29.44 -1.06 -15.02
C TYR A 81 -29.58 0.46 -14.92
N GLY A 82 -29.76 0.96 -13.71
CA GLY A 82 -29.86 2.37 -13.39
C GLY A 82 -28.62 2.79 -12.61
N HIS A 83 -28.13 4.00 -12.88
CA HIS A 83 -27.01 4.59 -12.14
C HIS A 83 -27.49 5.80 -11.35
N LEU A 84 -27.04 5.90 -10.10
CA LEU A 84 -27.32 7.02 -9.21
C LEU A 84 -26.02 7.52 -8.61
N LEU A 85 -25.77 8.83 -8.76
CA LEU A 85 -24.66 9.51 -8.13
C LEU A 85 -25.22 10.49 -7.08
N VAL A 86 -24.91 10.23 -5.83
CA VAL A 86 -25.36 11.00 -4.69
C VAL A 86 -24.16 11.67 -4.03
N GLU A 87 -24.27 12.96 -3.79
CA GLU A 87 -23.29 13.71 -3.02
C GLU A 87 -23.87 13.95 -1.62
N ALA A 88 -23.14 13.54 -0.60
CA ALA A 88 -23.44 13.73 0.81
C ALA A 88 -22.35 14.58 1.48
N LYS A 89 -22.53 14.89 2.78
CA LYS A 89 -21.44 15.45 3.58
C LYS A 89 -20.29 14.44 3.63
N ALA A 90 -19.06 14.90 3.58
CA ALA A 90 -17.89 14.04 3.76
C ALA A 90 -18.00 13.25 5.06
N PHE A 91 -17.68 11.96 4.98
CA PHE A 91 -17.68 11.05 6.13
C PHE A 91 -16.46 11.32 7.00
N ARG A 92 -16.56 11.05 8.30
CA ARG A 92 -15.50 11.33 9.30
C ARG A 92 -14.21 10.59 8.96
N ASP A 93 -14.35 9.38 8.44
CA ASP A 93 -13.27 8.55 7.95
C ASP A 93 -13.75 7.52 6.91
N ILE A 94 -12.81 6.78 6.37
CA ILE A 94 -13.06 5.70 5.39
C ILE A 94 -13.79 4.51 6.04
N ILE A 95 -13.71 4.35 7.36
CA ILE A 95 -14.37 3.24 8.06
C ILE A 95 -15.88 3.47 8.05
N GLU A 96 -16.32 4.71 8.29
CA GLU A 96 -17.72 5.13 8.17
C GLU A 96 -18.23 4.96 6.73
N ALA A 97 -17.47 5.45 5.74
CA ALA A 97 -17.81 5.28 4.32
C ALA A 97 -17.97 3.79 3.94
N LYS A 98 -17.06 2.93 4.40
CA LYS A 98 -17.07 1.49 4.10
C LYS A 98 -18.13 0.72 4.89
N ALA A 99 -18.51 1.19 6.07
CA ALA A 99 -19.65 0.64 6.83
C ALA A 99 -20.94 0.89 6.05
N ILE A 100 -21.16 2.12 5.57
CA ILE A 100 -22.29 2.50 4.74
C ILE A 100 -22.28 1.72 3.42
N GLU A 101 -21.11 1.59 2.77
CA GLU A 101 -20.97 0.80 1.54
C GLU A 101 -21.39 -0.68 1.75
N ASN A 102 -20.95 -1.29 2.85
CA ASN A 102 -21.29 -2.68 3.16
C ASN A 102 -22.77 -2.86 3.52
N GLU A 103 -23.37 -1.88 4.19
CA GLU A 103 -24.80 -1.88 4.51
C GLU A 103 -25.65 -1.76 3.25
N LEU A 104 -25.32 -0.81 2.37
CA LEU A 104 -25.99 -0.64 1.08
C LEU A 104 -25.83 -1.89 0.19
N LYS A 105 -24.67 -2.55 0.20
CA LYS A 105 -24.47 -3.81 -0.53
C LYS A 105 -25.41 -4.95 -0.12
N GLN A 106 -26.03 -4.90 1.06
CA GLN A 106 -27.03 -5.89 1.49
C GLN A 106 -28.43 -5.60 0.95
N VAL A 107 -28.66 -4.44 0.34
CA VAL A 107 -29.96 -4.04 -0.19
C VAL A 107 -30.24 -4.78 -1.50
N LYS A 108 -31.35 -5.50 -1.53
CA LYS A 108 -31.74 -6.31 -2.69
C LYS A 108 -31.96 -5.44 -3.92
N GLY A 109 -31.28 -5.77 -5.02
CA GLY A 109 -31.37 -5.05 -6.29
C GLY A 109 -30.27 -4.01 -6.51
N LEU A 110 -29.36 -3.79 -5.54
CA LEU A 110 -28.11 -3.05 -5.79
C LEU A 110 -27.05 -4.02 -6.32
N GLU A 111 -26.48 -3.70 -7.46
CA GLU A 111 -25.47 -4.52 -8.15
C GLU A 111 -24.06 -4.05 -7.81
N GLU A 112 -23.86 -2.73 -7.79
CA GLU A 112 -22.59 -2.12 -7.42
C GLU A 112 -22.83 -0.90 -6.52
N VAL A 113 -22.05 -0.80 -5.45
CA VAL A 113 -22.08 0.34 -4.51
C VAL A 113 -20.65 0.72 -4.18
N SER A 114 -20.33 1.99 -4.40
CA SER A 114 -19.06 2.61 -4.03
C SER A 114 -19.33 3.88 -3.24
N VAL A 115 -18.76 3.98 -2.04
CA VAL A 115 -18.88 5.14 -1.16
C VAL A 115 -17.50 5.73 -0.92
N ALA A 116 -17.26 6.94 -1.41
CA ALA A 116 -16.04 7.68 -1.16
C ALA A 116 -16.14 8.44 0.16
N ALA A 117 -15.04 8.50 0.92
CA ALA A 117 -14.97 9.27 2.17
C ALA A 117 -15.27 10.77 1.97
N THR A 118 -15.09 11.29 0.75
CA THR A 118 -15.44 12.67 0.37
C THR A 118 -16.94 12.94 0.34
N GLY A 119 -17.78 11.91 0.48
CA GLY A 119 -19.25 12.03 0.46
C GLY A 119 -19.87 11.66 -0.89
N HIS A 120 -19.09 11.22 -1.89
CA HIS A 120 -19.64 10.74 -3.16
C HIS A 120 -20.04 9.27 -3.06
N ILE A 121 -21.30 8.98 -3.39
CA ILE A 121 -21.87 7.64 -3.43
C ILE A 121 -22.27 7.34 -4.88
N ARG A 122 -21.68 6.29 -5.45
CA ARG A 122 -22.06 5.76 -6.76
C ARG A 122 -22.77 4.43 -6.56
N ILE A 123 -23.97 4.31 -7.12
CA ILE A 123 -24.79 3.10 -7.04
C ILE A 123 -25.22 2.69 -8.45
N GLU A 124 -24.99 1.43 -8.77
CA GLU A 124 -25.66 0.72 -9.86
C GLU A 124 -26.74 -0.19 -9.26
N PHE A 125 -27.94 -0.11 -9.81
CA PHE A 125 -29.07 -0.92 -9.36
C PHE A 125 -29.83 -1.50 -10.54
N ASN A 126 -30.42 -2.66 -10.31
CA ASN A 126 -31.24 -3.35 -11.29
C ASN A 126 -32.67 -2.78 -11.27
N GLN A 127 -33.04 -2.07 -12.34
CA GLN A 127 -34.33 -1.38 -12.47
C GLN A 127 -35.53 -2.34 -12.51
N THR A 128 -35.30 -3.63 -12.75
CA THR A 128 -36.38 -4.66 -12.70
C THR A 128 -36.64 -5.19 -11.29
N VAL A 129 -35.71 -4.97 -10.35
CA VAL A 129 -35.76 -5.50 -8.98
C VAL A 129 -35.99 -4.40 -7.94
N THR A 130 -35.44 -3.21 -8.16
CA THR A 130 -35.56 -2.06 -7.24
C THR A 130 -35.69 -0.75 -8.02
N ASP A 131 -36.37 0.23 -7.45
CA ASP A 131 -36.56 1.54 -8.06
C ASP A 131 -35.69 2.62 -7.38
N ARG A 132 -35.53 3.75 -8.07
CA ARG A 132 -34.68 4.86 -7.61
C ARG A 132 -35.09 5.39 -6.23
N GLN A 133 -36.39 5.40 -5.93
CA GLN A 133 -36.89 5.93 -4.66
C GLN A 133 -36.50 4.99 -3.50
N THR A 134 -36.63 3.69 -3.71
CA THR A 134 -36.19 2.66 -2.76
C THR A 134 -34.68 2.74 -2.50
N VAL A 135 -33.88 3.00 -3.53
CA VAL A 135 -32.42 3.24 -3.36
C VAL A 135 -32.14 4.48 -2.52
N LEU A 136 -32.83 5.60 -2.77
CA LEU A 136 -32.66 6.83 -1.97
C LEU A 136 -33.09 6.65 -0.52
N ASP A 137 -34.15 5.88 -0.28
CA ASP A 137 -34.63 5.60 1.07
C ASP A 137 -33.68 4.66 1.82
N ALA A 138 -33.04 3.70 1.13
CA ALA A 138 -31.97 2.88 1.69
C ALA A 138 -30.73 3.71 2.08
N ILE A 139 -30.34 4.71 1.27
CA ILE A 139 -29.26 5.65 1.60
C ILE A 139 -29.59 6.45 2.87
N LYS A 140 -30.84 6.92 3.01
CA LYS A 140 -31.28 7.63 4.21
C LYS A 140 -31.32 6.73 5.44
N GLN A 141 -31.74 5.47 5.29
CA GLN A 141 -31.75 4.49 6.39
C GLN A 141 -30.35 4.14 6.87
N ALA A 142 -29.36 4.11 5.96
CA ALA A 142 -27.94 3.97 6.29
C ALA A 142 -27.32 5.23 6.94
N GLY A 143 -28.14 6.21 7.35
CA GLY A 143 -27.70 7.41 8.08
C GLY A 143 -27.12 8.51 7.20
N VAL A 144 -27.24 8.42 5.87
CA VAL A 144 -26.69 9.43 4.95
C VAL A 144 -27.76 10.42 4.51
N ARG A 145 -27.51 11.72 4.71
CA ARG A 145 -28.36 12.80 4.18
C ARG A 145 -27.80 13.30 2.83
N PRO A 146 -28.50 13.10 1.69
CA PRO A 146 -28.08 13.61 0.38
C PRO A 146 -28.06 15.15 0.35
N LYS A 147 -26.94 15.74 -0.11
CA LYS A 147 -26.81 17.18 -0.42
C LYS A 147 -27.20 17.50 -1.85
N SER A 148 -26.77 16.67 -2.81
CA SER A 148 -27.13 16.80 -4.22
C SER A 148 -27.38 15.42 -4.83
N ILE A 149 -28.41 15.32 -5.66
CA ILE A 149 -28.73 14.11 -6.41
C ILE A 149 -28.58 14.47 -7.89
N GLN A 150 -27.40 14.20 -8.45
CA GLN A 150 -27.19 14.45 -9.88
C GLN A 150 -27.79 13.28 -10.67
N LYS A 151 -28.68 13.60 -11.63
CA LYS A 151 -28.76 12.78 -12.84
C LYS A 151 -27.46 13.00 -13.61
N SER A 152 -26.97 11.96 -14.26
CA SER A 152 -25.86 12.05 -15.23
C SER A 152 -26.26 12.91 -16.43
N THR A 153 -26.40 14.23 -16.24
CA THR A 153 -26.67 15.22 -17.28
C THR A 153 -26.11 16.58 -16.82
N ARG A 154 -25.23 17.18 -17.62
CA ARG A 154 -24.63 18.51 -17.38
C ARG A 154 -25.66 19.66 -17.42
N LYS A 155 -25.41 20.68 -16.55
CA LYS A 155 -25.92 22.08 -16.50
C LYS A 155 -27.33 22.25 -15.88
N HIS A 156 -27.68 23.23 -15.03
CA HIS A 156 -27.24 24.63 -14.77
C HIS A 156 -27.60 25.10 -13.32
N HIS A 157 -27.03 26.22 -12.86
CA HIS A 157 -27.28 26.99 -11.62
C HIS A 157 -28.74 27.07 -11.13
N HIS A 158 -28.97 27.05 -9.80
CA HIS A 158 -29.76 28.05 -9.06
C HIS A 158 -29.54 27.95 -7.53
N ASN A 159 -29.39 29.12 -6.90
CA ASN A 159 -29.36 29.41 -5.46
C ASN A 159 -30.61 28.90 -4.72
N HIS A 160 -30.45 28.41 -3.50
CA HIS A 160 -31.42 28.62 -2.40
C HIS A 160 -30.73 28.61 -1.03
N GLU A 161 -31.11 29.61 -0.22
CA GLU A 161 -30.78 29.86 1.18
C GLU A 161 -31.71 29.09 2.15
N HIS A 162 -31.34 29.13 3.45
CA HIS A 162 -32.09 28.73 4.67
C HIS A 162 -32.17 27.21 4.95
N GLU A 163 -32.09 26.70 6.19
CA GLU A 163 -32.10 27.30 7.53
C GLU A 163 -31.51 26.27 8.52
N GLY A 164 -30.97 26.75 9.64
CA GLY A 164 -30.29 25.94 10.65
C GLY A 164 -31.25 25.23 11.59
N GLU A 165 -30.97 23.96 11.87
CA GLU A 165 -31.43 23.26 13.07
C GLU A 165 -30.26 22.47 13.67
N ASP A 166 -30.07 22.71 14.97
CA ASP A 166 -29.01 22.19 15.81
C ASP A 166 -29.08 20.66 15.95
N GLU A 167 -28.07 19.95 15.45
CA GLU A 167 -27.79 18.57 15.84
C GLU A 167 -26.40 18.52 16.51
N HIS A 168 -26.42 18.20 17.80
CA HIS A 168 -25.27 18.10 18.69
C HIS A 168 -24.15 17.22 18.11
N ASP A 169 -23.06 17.88 17.71
CA ASP A 169 -21.85 17.25 17.22
C ASP A 169 -21.03 16.73 18.42
N HIS A 170 -20.94 15.41 18.59
CA HIS A 170 -19.96 14.81 19.48
C HIS A 170 -18.56 14.95 18.86
N LYS A 171 -17.86 16.01 19.28
CA LYS A 171 -16.44 16.24 19.05
C LYS A 171 -15.60 15.05 19.51
N HIS A 172 -14.79 14.52 18.60
CA HIS A 172 -13.56 13.82 18.94
C HIS A 172 -12.43 14.84 19.13
N GLY A 173 -11.82 14.83 20.32
CA GLY A 173 -10.60 15.61 20.60
C GLY A 173 -10.67 16.33 21.94
N GLY A 174 -10.25 15.64 23.00
CA GLY A 174 -10.09 16.20 24.35
C GLY A 174 -10.10 15.10 25.39
N ASP A 175 -9.17 15.17 26.35
CA ASP A 175 -9.08 14.31 27.53
C ASP A 175 -10.39 14.33 28.34
N ASP A 176 -11.35 13.47 28.01
CA ASP A 176 -12.59 13.37 28.81
C ASP A 176 -12.85 11.94 29.28
N ASN A 177 -12.68 11.78 30.60
CA ASN A 177 -13.04 10.65 31.45
C ASN A 177 -12.26 9.33 31.33
N SER A 178 -10.92 9.40 31.48
CA SER A 178 -10.13 8.22 31.90
C SER A 178 -10.76 7.54 33.12
N LEU A 179 -11.23 8.33 34.10
CA LEU A 179 -11.90 7.86 35.32
C LEU A 179 -13.14 7.00 35.05
N LYS A 180 -14.01 7.34 34.08
CA LYS A 180 -15.21 6.53 33.79
C LYS A 180 -14.87 5.15 33.22
N THR A 181 -13.74 5.01 32.53
CA THR A 181 -13.28 3.73 31.99
C THR A 181 -12.77 2.81 33.11
N TYR A 182 -12.08 3.36 34.11
CA TYR A 182 -11.54 2.57 35.24
C TYR A 182 -12.53 2.40 36.40
N LEU A 183 -13.54 3.26 36.52
CA LEU A 183 -14.52 3.23 37.62
C LEU A 183 -15.20 1.85 37.82
N PRO A 184 -15.73 1.16 36.80
CA PRO A 184 -16.36 -0.15 36.99
C PRO A 184 -15.36 -1.23 37.44
N VAL A 185 -14.11 -1.16 36.97
CA VAL A 185 -13.03 -2.07 37.37
C VAL A 185 -12.62 -1.83 38.82
N MET A 186 -12.43 -0.56 39.21
CA MET A 186 -12.10 -0.20 40.60
C MET A 186 -13.22 -0.58 41.57
N ALA A 187 -14.47 -0.31 41.21
CA ALA A 187 -15.63 -0.68 42.02
C ALA A 187 -15.69 -2.21 42.23
N SER A 188 -15.53 -2.98 41.15
CA SER A 188 -15.52 -4.45 41.21
C SER A 188 -14.34 -4.99 42.02
N PHE A 189 -13.15 -4.37 41.90
CA PHE A 189 -11.96 -4.74 42.68
C PHE A 189 -12.15 -4.48 44.18
N VAL A 190 -12.69 -3.33 44.56
CA VAL A 190 -12.97 -3.01 45.98
C VAL A 190 -14.02 -3.96 46.55
N LEU A 191 -15.10 -4.24 45.81
CA LEU A 191 -16.13 -5.18 46.24
C LEU A 191 -15.61 -6.63 46.35
N LEU A 192 -14.72 -7.05 45.44
CA LEU A 192 -14.04 -8.34 45.51
C LEU A 192 -13.16 -8.46 46.75
N LEU A 193 -12.28 -7.47 47.00
CA LEU A 193 -11.37 -7.51 48.14
C LEU A 193 -12.11 -7.47 49.48
N THR A 194 -13.16 -6.65 49.58
CA THR A 194 -14.02 -6.60 50.78
C THR A 194 -14.80 -7.89 50.97
N GLY A 195 -15.27 -8.52 49.89
CA GLY A 195 -15.90 -9.84 49.92
C GLY A 195 -14.96 -10.92 50.43
N ILE A 196 -13.73 -10.99 49.89
CA ILE A 196 -12.71 -11.95 50.32
C ILE A 196 -12.32 -11.71 51.79
N ALA A 197 -12.17 -10.44 52.20
CA ALA A 197 -11.89 -10.12 53.60
C ALA A 197 -13.01 -10.55 54.55
N PHE A 198 -14.28 -10.50 54.11
CA PHE A 198 -15.40 -11.02 54.87
C PHE A 198 -15.49 -12.55 54.87
N ASP A 199 -15.09 -13.22 53.79
CA ASP A 199 -15.04 -14.69 53.71
C ASP A 199 -13.90 -15.27 54.58
N GLU A 200 -12.69 -14.69 54.54
CA GLU A 200 -11.49 -15.32 55.10
C GLU A 200 -10.98 -14.70 56.42
N TRP A 201 -11.19 -13.40 56.66
CA TRP A 201 -10.62 -12.71 57.83
C TRP A 201 -11.65 -12.31 58.89
N LEU A 202 -12.67 -11.55 58.48
CA LEU A 202 -13.58 -10.90 59.42
C LEU A 202 -14.78 -11.80 59.77
N THR A 203 -15.12 -12.76 58.90
CA THR A 203 -16.22 -13.74 59.05
C THR A 203 -17.49 -13.20 59.73
N PRO A 204 -18.02 -12.03 59.34
CA PRO A 204 -19.13 -11.44 60.06
C PRO A 204 -20.40 -12.28 59.88
N ALA A 205 -21.19 -12.41 60.95
CA ALA A 205 -22.35 -13.33 60.98
C ALA A 205 -23.40 -13.05 59.89
N PHE A 206 -23.48 -11.82 59.37
CA PHE A 206 -24.41 -11.42 58.31
C PHE A 206 -23.95 -11.84 56.90
N PHE A 207 -22.67 -12.16 56.70
CA PHE A 207 -22.09 -12.45 55.39
C PHE A 207 -22.17 -13.94 55.06
N LYS A 208 -23.39 -14.48 55.04
CA LYS A 208 -23.68 -15.89 54.72
C LYS A 208 -24.88 -16.01 53.79
N GLY A 209 -24.94 -17.10 53.03
CA GLY A 209 -26.06 -17.41 52.13
C GLY A 209 -26.30 -16.32 51.08
N TRP A 210 -27.52 -15.76 51.07
CA TRP A 210 -27.97 -14.79 50.07
C TRP A 210 -27.19 -13.46 50.10
N VAL A 211 -26.71 -13.02 51.27
CA VAL A 211 -25.96 -11.76 51.37
C VAL A 211 -24.60 -11.88 50.69
N ARG A 212 -23.92 -13.02 50.90
CA ARG A 212 -22.65 -13.35 50.22
C ARG A 212 -22.86 -13.39 48.70
N PHE A 213 -23.90 -14.07 48.24
CA PHE A 213 -24.25 -14.16 46.82
C PHE A 213 -24.53 -12.78 46.18
N ALA A 214 -25.37 -11.96 46.83
CA ALA A 214 -25.71 -10.63 46.35
C ALA A 214 -24.48 -9.70 46.27
N TRP A 215 -23.56 -9.81 47.22
CA TRP A 215 -22.31 -9.03 47.24
C TRP A 215 -21.42 -9.35 46.04
N TYR A 216 -21.17 -10.63 45.77
CA TYR A 216 -20.35 -11.02 44.63
C TYR A 216 -21.05 -10.79 43.30
N ILE A 217 -22.38 -10.86 43.22
CA ILE A 217 -23.13 -10.39 42.04
C ILE A 217 -22.89 -8.89 41.82
N ALA A 218 -22.98 -8.07 42.87
CA ALA A 218 -22.72 -6.64 42.74
C ALA A 218 -21.28 -6.35 42.29
N ALA A 219 -20.31 -7.16 42.73
CA ALA A 219 -18.93 -7.11 42.25
C ALA A 219 -18.78 -7.60 40.80
N TYR A 220 -19.59 -8.56 40.37
CA TYR A 220 -19.52 -9.16 39.03
C TYR A 220 -20.13 -8.29 37.94
N LEU A 221 -21.31 -7.70 38.19
CA LEU A 221 -22.10 -7.03 37.14
C LEU A 221 -21.34 -5.95 36.36
N PRO A 222 -20.54 -5.05 36.97
CA PRO A 222 -19.87 -3.98 36.23
C PRO A 222 -18.84 -4.49 35.21
N VAL A 223 -18.20 -5.62 35.48
CA VAL A 223 -17.16 -6.22 34.60
C VAL A 223 -17.70 -7.36 33.73
N GLY A 224 -18.67 -8.13 34.24
CA GLY A 224 -19.25 -9.29 33.56
C GLY A 224 -20.35 -8.96 32.54
N LEU A 225 -21.22 -7.98 32.82
CA LEU A 225 -22.31 -7.62 31.89
C LEU A 225 -21.81 -7.18 30.51
N PRO A 226 -20.77 -6.32 30.39
CA PRO A 226 -20.27 -5.91 29.07
C PRO A 226 -19.76 -7.12 28.25
N VAL A 227 -19.10 -8.07 28.90
CA VAL A 227 -18.54 -9.28 28.29
C VAL A 227 -19.65 -10.23 27.82
N ILE A 228 -20.62 -10.51 28.71
CA ILE A 228 -21.79 -11.35 28.37
C ILE A 228 -22.57 -10.70 27.21
N GLY A 229 -22.79 -9.39 27.24
CA GLY A 229 -23.47 -8.66 26.18
C GLY A 229 -22.73 -8.66 24.84
N LYS A 230 -21.39 -8.71 24.84
CA LYS A 230 -20.59 -8.94 23.62
C LYS A 230 -20.81 -10.38 23.11
N GLY A 231 -20.76 -11.37 24.00
CA GLY A 231 -20.99 -12.79 23.67
C GLY A 231 -22.36 -13.03 23.02
N ILE A 232 -23.43 -12.54 23.63
CA ILE A 232 -24.80 -12.70 23.10
C ILE A 232 -24.94 -12.07 21.71
N ARG A 233 -24.40 -10.86 21.49
CA ARG A 233 -24.43 -10.21 20.18
C ARG A 233 -23.71 -11.02 19.09
N LEU A 234 -22.63 -11.73 19.44
CA LEU A 234 -21.89 -12.58 18.50
C LEU A 234 -22.63 -13.88 18.20
N VAL A 235 -23.28 -14.48 19.20
CA VAL A 235 -24.19 -15.64 19.01
C VAL A 235 -25.28 -15.31 18.00
N VAL A 236 -25.93 -14.16 18.15
CA VAL A 236 -27.00 -13.71 17.25
C VAL A 236 -26.50 -13.54 15.81
N LYS A 237 -25.22 -13.23 15.61
CA LYS A 237 -24.57 -13.12 14.30
C LYS A 237 -24.06 -14.47 13.75
N GLY A 238 -24.33 -15.58 14.44
CA GLY A 238 -23.92 -16.93 14.03
C GLY A 238 -22.54 -17.36 14.53
N ASP A 239 -21.87 -16.58 15.39
CA ASP A 239 -20.56 -16.93 15.97
C ASP A 239 -20.71 -17.36 17.44
N VAL A 240 -20.93 -18.65 17.64
CA VAL A 240 -21.26 -19.25 18.95
C VAL A 240 -20.06 -19.76 19.75
N PHE A 241 -18.88 -19.84 19.14
CA PHE A 241 -17.67 -20.38 19.77
C PHE A 241 -16.64 -19.27 19.96
N THR A 242 -17.02 -18.25 20.72
CA THR A 242 -16.18 -17.08 21.01
C THR A 242 -15.67 -17.11 22.45
N GLU A 243 -14.53 -16.44 22.68
CA GLU A 243 -13.94 -16.31 24.03
C GLU A 243 -14.93 -15.72 25.04
N PHE A 244 -15.73 -14.73 24.63
CA PHE A 244 -16.73 -14.10 25.48
C PHE A 244 -17.77 -15.09 26.00
N ILE A 245 -18.16 -16.06 25.17
CA ILE A 245 -19.10 -17.12 25.55
C ILE A 245 -18.43 -18.11 26.48
N LEU A 246 -17.20 -18.55 26.17
CA LEU A 246 -16.46 -19.47 27.04
C LEU A 246 -16.26 -18.88 28.43
N MET A 247 -15.84 -17.62 28.50
CA MET A 247 -15.70 -16.89 29.75
C MET A 247 -17.02 -16.74 30.50
N SER A 248 -18.12 -16.40 29.78
CA SER A 248 -19.44 -16.29 30.39
C SER A 248 -19.93 -17.62 30.98
N ILE A 249 -19.73 -18.73 30.25
CA ILE A 249 -20.08 -20.07 30.73
C ILE A 249 -19.22 -20.43 31.95
N ALA A 250 -17.92 -20.15 31.89
CA ALA A 250 -16.99 -20.44 32.98
C ALA A 250 -17.37 -19.71 34.27
N THR A 251 -17.64 -18.40 34.20
CA THR A 251 -17.93 -17.60 35.39
C THR A 251 -19.35 -17.84 35.90
N ILE A 252 -20.35 -18.04 35.04
CA ILE A 252 -21.69 -18.46 35.48
C ILE A 252 -21.62 -19.84 36.14
N GLY A 253 -20.82 -20.76 35.59
CA GLY A 253 -20.57 -22.07 36.20
C GLY A 253 -19.86 -21.96 37.55
N ALA A 254 -18.92 -21.03 37.72
CA ALA A 254 -18.27 -20.77 39.01
C ALA A 254 -19.28 -20.30 40.06
N PHE A 255 -20.18 -19.39 39.68
CA PHE A 255 -21.29 -18.97 40.53
C PHE A 255 -22.24 -20.12 40.87
N TYR A 256 -22.46 -21.07 39.96
CA TYR A 256 -23.28 -22.25 40.24
C TYR A 256 -22.65 -23.17 41.30
N ILE A 257 -21.31 -23.30 41.32
CA ILE A 257 -20.58 -24.16 42.27
C ILE A 257 -20.38 -23.47 43.64
N GLY A 258 -20.57 -22.15 43.72
CA GLY A 258 -20.37 -21.36 44.94
C GLY A 258 -18.99 -20.69 45.05
N GLU A 259 -18.19 -20.83 43.99
CA GLU A 259 -16.87 -20.19 43.76
C GLU A 259 -17.08 -18.77 43.19
N TYR A 260 -17.81 -17.95 43.95
CA TYR A 260 -18.13 -16.57 43.55
C TYR A 260 -16.89 -15.66 43.43
N PRO A 261 -15.93 -15.68 44.37
CA PRO A 261 -14.71 -14.86 44.27
C PRO A 261 -13.95 -15.09 42.96
N GLU A 262 -13.84 -16.35 42.54
CA GLU A 262 -13.14 -16.80 41.35
C GLU A 262 -13.83 -16.28 40.08
N GLY A 263 -15.16 -16.39 40.01
CA GLY A 263 -15.94 -15.87 38.88
C GLY A 263 -15.81 -14.36 38.70
N VAL A 264 -15.78 -13.61 39.80
CA VAL A 264 -15.52 -12.15 39.79
C VAL A 264 -14.08 -11.85 39.39
N ALA A 265 -13.11 -12.56 39.98
CA ALA A 265 -11.69 -12.37 39.70
C ALA A 265 -11.36 -12.61 38.22
N VAL A 266 -11.92 -13.65 37.60
CA VAL A 266 -11.75 -13.95 36.18
C VAL A 266 -12.19 -12.78 35.30
N MET A 267 -13.41 -12.27 35.49
CA MET A 267 -13.90 -11.13 34.69
C MET A 267 -13.08 -9.87 34.96
N LEU A 268 -12.72 -9.62 36.22
CA LEU A 268 -11.95 -8.46 36.60
C LEU A 268 -10.56 -8.45 35.94
N PHE A 269 -9.78 -9.53 36.08
CA PHE A 269 -8.44 -9.63 35.51
C PHE A 269 -8.47 -9.60 33.98
N TYR A 270 -9.48 -10.22 33.36
CA TYR A 270 -9.68 -10.09 31.93
C TYR A 270 -9.95 -8.65 31.52
N THR A 271 -10.88 -7.93 32.17
CA THR A 271 -11.18 -6.54 31.81
C THR A 271 -9.97 -5.63 32.02
N VAL A 272 -9.20 -5.83 33.09
CA VAL A 272 -7.93 -5.13 33.31
C VAL A 272 -6.96 -5.43 32.15
N GLY A 273 -6.81 -6.72 31.80
CA GLY A 273 -6.00 -7.16 30.67
C GLY A 273 -6.40 -6.53 29.35
N GLU A 274 -7.71 -6.52 29.03
CA GLU A 274 -8.29 -5.92 27.83
C GLU A 274 -7.97 -4.42 27.77
N ILE A 275 -8.10 -3.68 28.89
CA ILE A 275 -7.74 -2.26 28.94
C ILE A 275 -6.24 -2.07 28.65
N PHE A 276 -5.36 -2.84 29.28
CA PHE A 276 -3.92 -2.74 29.00
C PHE A 276 -3.58 -3.09 27.55
N GLN A 277 -4.22 -4.11 26.98
CA GLN A 277 -4.07 -4.51 25.59
C GLN A 277 -4.53 -3.39 24.65
N ASP A 278 -5.70 -2.82 24.86
CA ASP A 278 -6.25 -1.71 24.07
C ASP A 278 -5.36 -0.48 24.15
N LEU A 279 -4.85 -0.14 25.34
CA LEU A 279 -3.89 0.94 25.51
C LEU A 279 -2.60 0.69 24.72
N ALA A 280 -2.07 -0.54 24.76
CA ALA A 280 -0.86 -0.90 24.05
C ALA A 280 -1.06 -0.88 22.52
N VAL A 281 -2.19 -1.41 22.03
CA VAL A 281 -2.56 -1.38 20.61
C VAL A 281 -2.77 0.06 20.14
N ASN A 282 -3.50 0.87 20.91
CA ASN A 282 -3.73 2.27 20.58
C ASN A 282 -2.46 3.10 20.63
N ARG A 283 -1.55 2.83 21.57
CA ARG A 283 -0.23 3.47 21.62
C ARG A 283 0.63 3.07 20.43
N ALA A 284 0.60 1.81 20.01
CA ALA A 284 1.30 1.36 18.82
C ALA A 284 0.74 2.01 17.54
N LYS A 285 -0.59 2.05 17.38
CA LYS A 285 -1.27 2.75 16.27
C LYS A 285 -0.94 4.24 16.25
N ARG A 286 -1.03 4.93 17.40
CA ARG A 286 -0.67 6.35 17.53
C ARG A 286 0.81 6.60 17.24
N SER A 287 1.71 5.73 17.73
CA SER A 287 3.14 5.84 17.43
C SER A 287 3.40 5.66 15.95
N ILE A 288 2.62 4.87 15.22
CA ILE A 288 2.77 4.73 13.77
C ILE A 288 2.21 5.97 13.05
N LYS A 289 1.03 6.45 13.46
CA LYS A 289 0.44 7.69 12.92
C LYS A 289 1.37 8.89 13.14
N ALA A 290 1.90 9.08 14.34
CA ALA A 290 2.79 10.20 14.68
C ALA A 290 4.13 10.21 13.94
N LEU A 291 4.56 9.06 13.37
CA LEU A 291 5.75 9.04 12.50
C LEU A 291 5.47 9.60 11.11
N LEU A 292 4.21 9.61 10.71
CA LEU A 292 3.77 10.00 9.39
C LEU A 292 3.02 11.34 9.42
N ASP A 293 2.46 11.70 10.58
CA ASP A 293 1.75 12.96 10.82
C ASP A 293 2.77 14.09 11.05
N VAL A 294 3.47 14.41 9.98
CA VAL A 294 4.40 15.55 9.86
C VAL A 294 3.71 16.70 9.12
N ARG A 295 2.43 16.53 8.74
CA ARG A 295 1.68 17.46 7.88
C ARG A 295 1.69 18.88 8.44
N PRO A 296 1.96 19.90 7.61
CA PRO A 296 1.78 21.28 8.02
C PRO A 296 0.28 21.60 8.08
N ASP A 297 -0.14 22.34 9.10
CA ASP A 297 -1.52 22.82 9.23
C ASP A 297 -1.75 24.15 8.50
N LYS A 298 -0.68 24.74 7.97
CA LYS A 298 -0.64 26.09 7.39
C LYS A 298 0.15 26.09 6.09
N ALA A 299 -0.33 26.83 5.11
CA ALA A 299 0.36 27.16 3.87
C ALA A 299 0.36 28.69 3.70
N TYR A 300 1.45 29.24 3.18
CA TYR A 300 1.59 30.67 2.91
C TYR A 300 1.46 30.91 1.40
N VAL A 301 0.28 31.31 0.94
CA VAL A 301 -0.01 31.56 -0.48
C VAL A 301 0.41 32.98 -0.85
N VAL A 302 1.15 33.13 -1.94
CA VAL A 302 1.62 34.42 -2.48
C VAL A 302 0.58 34.92 -3.49
N ASN A 303 0.00 36.08 -3.23
CA ASN A 303 -0.95 36.75 -4.13
C ASN A 303 -0.45 38.18 -4.42
N GLY A 304 0.31 38.33 -5.51
CA GLY A 304 1.07 39.56 -5.78
C GLY A 304 2.19 39.74 -4.75
N ASP A 305 2.24 40.90 -4.09
CA ASP A 305 3.23 41.20 -3.04
C ASP A 305 2.83 40.70 -1.64
N ASN A 306 1.58 40.25 -1.46
CA ASN A 306 1.07 39.83 -0.16
C ASN A 306 1.16 38.32 0.04
N VAL A 307 1.51 37.91 1.26
CA VAL A 307 1.55 36.49 1.67
C VAL A 307 0.40 36.24 2.64
N ILE A 308 -0.51 35.33 2.28
CA ILE A 308 -1.71 35.01 3.06
C ILE A 308 -1.55 33.63 3.68
N GLU A 309 -1.72 33.53 5.00
CA GLU A 309 -1.80 32.25 5.70
C GLU A 309 -3.14 31.58 5.42
N THR A 310 -3.10 30.38 4.85
CA THR A 310 -4.27 29.61 4.40
C THR A 310 -4.14 28.17 4.86
N SER A 311 -5.26 27.47 5.06
CA SER A 311 -5.24 26.01 5.25
C SER A 311 -4.72 25.33 3.98
N PRO A 312 -3.81 24.35 4.05
CA PRO A 312 -3.36 23.60 2.88
C PRO A 312 -4.48 22.94 2.06
N GLN A 313 -5.65 22.70 2.66
CA GLN A 313 -6.81 22.12 1.97
C GLN A 313 -7.48 23.09 0.98
N ASP A 314 -7.34 24.39 1.20
CA ASP A 314 -7.99 25.43 0.38
C ASP A 314 -7.11 25.90 -0.79
N VAL A 315 -5.85 25.48 -0.81
CA VAL A 315 -4.87 25.85 -1.85
C VAL A 315 -5.10 25.01 -3.12
N LYS A 316 -5.05 25.66 -4.27
CA LYS A 316 -5.34 25.05 -5.57
C LYS A 316 -4.06 24.80 -6.38
N PRO A 317 -4.07 23.80 -7.28
CA PRO A 317 -3.00 23.65 -8.26
C PRO A 317 -2.82 24.92 -9.09
N GLY A 318 -1.57 25.35 -9.26
CA GLY A 318 -1.20 26.60 -9.91
C GLY A 318 -0.92 27.76 -8.94
N ASP A 319 -1.40 27.70 -7.70
CA ASP A 319 -1.09 28.71 -6.68
C ASP A 319 0.40 28.70 -6.35
N ILE A 320 0.95 29.87 -5.99
CA ILE A 320 2.34 29.99 -5.55
C ILE A 320 2.35 30.00 -4.03
N ILE A 321 3.10 29.08 -3.42
CA ILE A 321 3.31 29.05 -1.97
C ILE A 321 4.74 29.41 -1.64
N ARG A 322 4.94 30.11 -0.52
CA ARG A 322 6.25 30.46 0.02
C ARG A 322 6.55 29.62 1.26
N VAL A 323 7.70 28.96 1.27
CA VAL A 323 8.15 28.12 2.39
C VAL A 323 9.44 28.73 2.96
N LYS A 324 9.42 29.13 4.24
CA LYS A 324 10.59 29.74 4.88
C LYS A 324 11.62 28.67 5.31
N PRO A 325 12.87 29.07 5.62
CA PRO A 325 13.83 28.16 6.23
C PRO A 325 13.29 27.59 7.55
N GLY A 326 13.48 26.28 7.76
CA GLY A 326 12.93 25.52 8.88
C GLY A 326 11.46 25.12 8.74
N GLU A 327 10.72 25.68 7.78
CA GLU A 327 9.33 25.29 7.52
C GLU A 327 9.25 24.03 6.66
N LYS A 328 8.16 23.29 6.89
CA LYS A 328 7.80 22.12 6.12
C LYS A 328 6.99 22.54 4.90
N VAL A 329 7.24 21.88 3.79
CA VAL A 329 6.50 22.08 2.55
C VAL A 329 5.08 21.51 2.73
N PRO A 330 4.01 22.31 2.59
CA PRO A 330 2.63 21.86 2.83
C PRO A 330 2.06 21.03 1.68
N LEU A 331 2.47 21.29 0.44
CA LEU A 331 1.90 20.71 -0.78
C LEU A 331 2.99 20.44 -1.81
N ASP A 332 2.76 19.44 -2.66
CA ASP A 332 3.65 19.12 -3.77
C ASP A 332 3.66 20.27 -4.78
N GLY A 333 4.85 20.66 -5.24
CA GLY A 333 5.02 21.79 -6.14
C GLY A 333 6.30 21.77 -6.95
N GLU A 334 6.36 22.64 -7.95
CA GLU A 334 7.53 22.89 -8.78
C GLU A 334 8.31 24.10 -8.25
N MET A 335 9.63 23.98 -8.14
CA MET A 335 10.46 25.04 -7.60
C MET A 335 10.58 26.23 -8.56
N LEU A 336 10.23 27.43 -8.07
CA LEU A 336 10.39 28.69 -8.82
C LEU A 336 11.71 29.40 -8.50
N THR A 337 12.22 29.24 -7.27
CA THR A 337 13.51 29.78 -6.83
C THR A 337 14.68 29.06 -7.51
N GLN A 338 15.84 29.71 -7.67
CA GLN A 338 17.00 29.16 -8.40
C GLN A 338 17.51 27.80 -7.85
N SER A 339 17.60 27.68 -6.53
CA SER A 339 17.99 26.45 -5.84
C SER A 339 17.54 26.53 -4.38
N SER A 340 17.39 25.42 -3.66
CA SER A 340 17.39 25.38 -2.19
C SER A 340 17.64 23.96 -1.71
N THR A 341 18.05 23.81 -0.45
CA THR A 341 18.36 22.51 0.17
C THR A 341 17.21 22.06 1.08
N PHE A 342 16.77 20.81 0.90
CA PHE A 342 15.63 20.23 1.62
C PHE A 342 16.02 18.97 2.38
N ASN A 343 15.58 18.89 3.64
CA ASN A 343 15.61 17.64 4.38
C ASN A 343 14.45 16.75 3.92
N THR A 344 14.76 15.53 3.49
CA THR A 344 13.78 14.56 2.98
C THR A 344 13.49 13.43 3.97
N ALA A 345 14.09 13.43 5.17
CA ALA A 345 14.04 12.33 6.15
C ALA A 345 12.63 11.88 6.51
N ALA A 346 11.66 12.79 6.53
CA ALA A 346 10.26 12.46 6.83
C ALA A 346 9.58 11.62 5.74
N LEU A 347 10.04 11.73 4.49
CA LEU A 347 9.49 11.03 3.33
C LEU A 347 10.33 9.83 2.91
N THR A 348 11.66 9.96 2.97
CA THR A 348 12.61 8.98 2.42
C THR A 348 13.29 8.16 3.52
N GLY A 349 13.24 8.62 4.77
CA GLY A 349 14.03 8.07 5.89
C GLY A 349 15.51 8.50 5.87
N GLU A 350 15.96 9.24 4.86
CA GLU A 350 17.36 9.60 4.68
C GLU A 350 17.72 10.91 5.37
N SER A 351 18.86 10.91 6.08
CA SER A 351 19.30 12.08 6.85
C SER A 351 20.07 13.11 6.02
N GLN A 352 20.54 12.75 4.82
CA GLN A 352 21.23 13.68 3.94
C GLN A 352 20.24 14.60 3.21
N PRO A 353 20.39 15.93 3.32
CA PRO A 353 19.58 16.88 2.57
C PRO A 353 19.83 16.77 1.06
N VAL A 354 18.80 17.07 0.28
CA VAL A 354 18.84 17.11 -1.19
C VAL A 354 18.74 18.55 -1.66
N THR A 355 19.63 18.98 -2.55
CA THR A 355 19.56 20.28 -3.21
C THR A 355 18.71 20.16 -4.46
N ILE A 356 17.66 20.97 -4.56
CA ILE A 356 16.74 21.02 -5.69
C ILE A 356 16.91 22.37 -6.37
N THR A 357 16.96 22.39 -7.71
CA THR A 357 17.08 23.60 -8.53
C THR A 357 15.73 24.01 -9.13
N LYS A 358 15.66 25.22 -9.69
CA LYS A 358 14.48 25.73 -10.40
C LYS A 358 13.94 24.71 -11.41
N GLY A 359 12.62 24.53 -11.44
CA GLY A 359 11.92 23.52 -12.25
C GLY A 359 11.93 22.12 -11.64
N GLY A 360 12.71 21.88 -10.58
CA GLY A 360 12.70 20.63 -9.85
C GLY A 360 11.42 20.45 -9.02
N GLN A 361 10.99 19.20 -8.84
CA GLN A 361 9.85 18.86 -7.98
C GLN A 361 10.25 18.92 -6.51
N VAL A 362 9.39 19.55 -5.70
CA VAL A 362 9.48 19.60 -4.24
C VAL A 362 8.21 18.99 -3.68
N LEU A 363 8.35 18.08 -2.72
CA LEU A 363 7.23 17.29 -2.21
C LEU A 363 6.78 17.77 -0.83
N ALA A 364 5.49 17.61 -0.54
CA ALA A 364 4.91 17.88 0.77
C ALA A 364 5.60 17.05 1.85
N GLY A 365 5.94 17.69 2.98
CA GLY A 365 6.64 17.08 4.11
C GLY A 365 8.16 17.26 4.12
N MET A 366 8.78 17.69 3.01
CA MET A 366 10.17 18.12 3.00
C MET A 366 10.37 19.36 3.90
N ILE A 367 11.53 19.52 4.54
CA ILE A 367 11.84 20.70 5.36
C ILE A 367 12.86 21.55 4.61
N ASN A 368 12.51 22.78 4.31
CA ASN A 368 13.42 23.75 3.69
C ASN A 368 14.51 24.16 4.69
N GLN A 369 15.79 24.18 4.31
CA GLN A 369 16.89 24.43 5.26
C GLN A 369 17.54 25.82 5.13
N GLU A 370 17.67 26.35 3.92
CA GLU A 370 18.57 27.50 3.69
C GLU A 370 17.83 28.82 3.54
N LYS A 371 17.00 28.96 2.50
CA LYS A 371 16.40 30.25 2.10
C LYS A 371 14.93 30.12 1.76
N ALA A 372 14.18 31.21 1.92
CA ALA A 372 12.77 31.23 1.56
C ALA A 372 12.61 30.82 0.09
N THR A 373 11.79 29.80 -0.14
CA THR A 373 11.61 29.19 -1.46
C THR A 373 10.16 29.35 -1.89
N GLU A 374 9.96 29.69 -3.15
CA GLU A 374 8.64 29.76 -3.77
C GLU A 374 8.41 28.53 -4.64
N LEU A 375 7.24 27.93 -4.48
CA LEU A 375 6.84 26.69 -5.16
C LEU A 375 5.50 26.93 -5.84
N LYS A 376 5.36 26.49 -7.09
CA LYS A 376 4.07 26.43 -7.77
C LYS A 376 3.40 25.11 -7.44
N VAL A 377 2.24 25.14 -6.78
CA VAL A 377 1.51 23.95 -6.36
C VAL A 377 1.10 23.14 -7.59
N THR A 378 1.33 21.83 -7.55
CA THR A 378 1.03 20.91 -8.66
C THR A 378 -0.15 19.98 -8.36
N LYS A 379 -0.36 19.63 -7.08
CA LYS A 379 -1.38 18.67 -6.64
C LYS A 379 -2.25 19.25 -5.51
N LEU A 380 -3.47 18.76 -5.40
CA LEU A 380 -4.36 19.04 -4.26
C LEU A 380 -3.82 18.40 -2.97
N PHE A 381 -4.28 18.88 -1.81
CA PHE A 381 -3.85 18.36 -0.51
C PHE A 381 -4.02 16.84 -0.36
N ASN A 382 -5.17 16.31 -0.75
CA ASN A 382 -5.47 14.87 -0.63
C ASN A 382 -4.64 14.01 -1.59
N ASP A 383 -4.16 14.60 -2.68
CA ASP A 383 -3.35 13.93 -3.71
C ASP A 383 -1.85 14.16 -3.51
N SER A 384 -1.47 14.92 -2.48
CA SER A 384 -0.06 15.17 -2.14
C SER A 384 0.66 13.87 -1.79
N SER A 385 1.97 13.83 -2.07
CA SER A 385 2.81 12.64 -1.83
C SER A 385 2.73 12.17 -0.38
N LEU A 386 2.78 13.10 0.58
CA LEU A 386 2.62 12.80 2.01
C LEU A 386 1.22 12.25 2.34
N ALA A 387 0.16 12.78 1.72
CA ALA A 387 -1.19 12.30 1.94
C ALA A 387 -1.37 10.88 1.40
N ARG A 388 -0.84 10.58 0.22
CA ARG A 388 -0.85 9.23 -0.38
C ARG A 388 -0.05 8.22 0.44
N ILE A 389 1.13 8.59 0.96
CA ILE A 389 1.90 7.71 1.86
C ILE A 389 1.07 7.33 3.09
N LEU A 390 0.44 8.32 3.73
CA LEU A 390 -0.41 8.11 4.89
C LEU A 390 -1.60 7.20 4.58
N PHE A 391 -2.28 7.44 3.46
CA PHE A 391 -3.38 6.61 2.98
C PHE A 391 -2.93 5.18 2.74
N MET A 392 -1.81 4.97 2.03
CA MET A 392 -1.28 3.63 1.75
C MET A 392 -0.88 2.88 3.02
N VAL A 393 -0.27 3.54 4.02
CA VAL A 393 0.05 2.89 5.31
C VAL A 393 -1.22 2.47 6.05
N GLN A 394 -2.27 3.29 6.01
CA GLN A 394 -3.56 2.97 6.63
C GLN A 394 -4.25 1.82 5.89
N GLU A 395 -4.24 1.83 4.56
CA GLU A 395 -4.86 0.81 3.71
C GLU A 395 -4.14 -0.54 3.82
N ALA A 396 -2.82 -0.56 4.06
CA ALA A 396 -2.02 -1.78 4.20
C ALA A 396 -2.49 -2.74 5.30
N THR A 397 -3.32 -2.25 6.21
CA THR A 397 -3.91 -2.99 7.31
C THR A 397 -5.15 -3.78 6.91
N THR A 398 -5.73 -3.47 5.75
CA THR A 398 -6.94 -4.12 5.22
C THR A 398 -6.62 -5.44 4.52
N ARG A 399 -5.45 -5.53 3.85
CA ARG A 399 -4.96 -6.74 3.20
C ARG A 399 -4.18 -7.60 4.20
N LYS A 400 -4.87 -8.58 4.78
CA LYS A 400 -4.41 -9.42 5.91
C LYS A 400 -3.43 -10.51 5.48
N ALA A 401 -2.35 -10.69 6.27
CA ALA A 401 -1.34 -11.71 6.07
C ALA A 401 -1.90 -13.14 6.19
N GLN A 402 -1.26 -14.11 5.54
CA GLN A 402 -1.67 -15.52 5.65
C GLN A 402 -1.62 -16.01 7.10
N THR A 403 -0.62 -15.60 7.88
CA THR A 403 -0.52 -15.91 9.32
C THR A 403 -1.68 -15.31 10.13
N GLU A 404 -2.20 -14.14 9.75
CA GLU A 404 -3.41 -13.56 10.38
C GLU A 404 -4.68 -14.31 9.96
N GLN A 405 -4.74 -14.83 8.73
CA GLN A 405 -5.85 -15.68 8.31
C GLN A 405 -5.80 -17.06 8.97
N PHE A 406 -4.59 -17.59 9.24
CA PHE A 406 -4.38 -18.84 9.95
C PHE A 406 -5.00 -18.78 11.34
N ILE A 407 -4.78 -17.70 12.13
CA ILE A 407 -5.39 -17.60 13.46
C ILE A 407 -6.92 -17.62 13.41
N ARG A 408 -7.54 -17.00 12.40
CA ARG A 408 -9.01 -17.07 12.23
C ARG A 408 -9.50 -18.48 11.95
N LYS A 409 -8.80 -19.22 11.09
CA LYS A 409 -9.13 -20.63 10.80
C LYS A 409 -8.88 -21.52 12.01
N PHE A 410 -7.78 -21.28 12.72
CA PHE A 410 -7.41 -21.99 13.93
C PHE A 410 -8.48 -21.84 15.00
N SER A 411 -8.89 -20.61 15.34
CA SER A 411 -9.90 -20.36 16.38
C SER A 411 -11.23 -21.05 16.09
N ARG A 412 -11.64 -21.13 14.82
CA ARG A 412 -12.88 -21.81 14.40
C ARG A 412 -12.87 -23.31 14.69
N ILE A 413 -11.71 -23.96 14.65
CA ILE A 413 -11.56 -25.40 14.92
C ILE A 413 -11.23 -25.64 16.40
N TYR A 414 -10.35 -24.80 16.95
CA TYR A 414 -9.83 -24.93 18.30
C TYR A 414 -10.92 -24.76 19.37
N THR A 415 -11.77 -23.74 19.27
CA THR A 415 -12.76 -23.47 20.32
C THR A 415 -13.79 -24.60 20.48
N PRO A 416 -14.40 -25.16 19.41
CA PRO A 416 -15.28 -26.34 19.54
C PRO A 416 -14.57 -27.55 20.15
N VAL A 417 -13.31 -27.80 19.77
CA VAL A 417 -12.50 -28.90 20.33
C VAL A 417 -12.30 -28.73 21.82
N VAL A 418 -11.94 -27.53 22.27
CA VAL A 418 -11.79 -27.22 23.69
C VAL A 418 -13.10 -27.41 24.46
N VAL A 419 -14.22 -26.92 23.93
CA VAL A 419 -15.53 -27.09 24.58
C VAL A 419 -15.88 -28.57 24.70
N ALA A 420 -15.64 -29.37 23.65
CA ALA A 420 -15.83 -30.81 23.71
C ALA A 420 -14.91 -31.48 24.75
N LEU A 421 -13.64 -31.07 24.82
CA LEU A 421 -12.70 -31.56 25.84
C LEU A 421 -13.12 -31.17 27.26
N ALA A 422 -13.65 -29.96 27.47
CA ALA A 422 -14.17 -29.54 28.78
C ALA A 422 -15.37 -30.42 29.21
N VAL A 423 -16.29 -30.72 28.29
CA VAL A 423 -17.38 -31.66 28.54
C VAL A 423 -16.83 -33.06 28.87
N CYS A 424 -15.81 -33.52 28.15
CA CYS A 424 -15.14 -34.79 28.45
C CYS A 424 -14.46 -34.78 29.82
N ILE A 425 -13.82 -33.68 30.25
CA ILE A 425 -13.21 -33.54 31.58
C ILE A 425 -14.26 -33.67 32.68
N THR A 426 -15.48 -33.15 32.45
CA THR A 426 -16.58 -33.32 33.42
C THR A 426 -17.14 -34.74 33.42
N LEU A 427 -17.38 -35.35 32.24
CA LEU A 427 -18.17 -36.57 32.11
C LEU A 427 -17.37 -37.87 32.12
N LEU A 428 -16.16 -37.92 31.54
CA LEU A 428 -15.38 -39.16 31.46
C LEU A 428 -14.92 -39.71 32.82
N PRO A 429 -14.47 -38.89 33.79
CA PRO A 429 -14.01 -39.38 35.08
C PRO A 429 -15.09 -40.14 35.87
N TYR A 430 -16.37 -39.88 35.58
CA TYR A 430 -17.50 -40.63 36.15
C TYR A 430 -17.37 -42.15 35.95
N PHE A 431 -16.72 -42.61 34.88
CA PHE A 431 -16.56 -44.03 34.58
C PHE A 431 -15.34 -44.69 35.23
N PHE A 432 -14.36 -43.90 35.71
CA PHE A 432 -13.06 -44.41 36.15
C PHE A 432 -12.70 -44.03 37.60
N VAL A 433 -13.33 -43.00 38.16
CA VAL A 433 -13.03 -42.47 39.50
C VAL A 433 -14.11 -42.92 40.47
N THR A 434 -13.71 -43.60 41.54
CA THR A 434 -14.61 -44.16 42.55
C THR A 434 -15.36 -43.09 43.36
N ASP A 435 -14.69 -41.99 43.68
CA ASP A 435 -15.24 -40.87 44.48
C ASP A 435 -15.53 -39.65 43.59
N TYR A 436 -16.37 -39.83 42.56
CA TYR A 436 -16.70 -38.77 41.63
C TYR A 436 -17.57 -37.68 42.28
N VAL A 437 -17.04 -36.45 42.33
CA VAL A 437 -17.78 -35.24 42.74
C VAL A 437 -18.00 -34.36 41.51
N LEU A 438 -19.26 -34.19 41.08
CA LEU A 438 -19.62 -33.41 39.90
C LEU A 438 -19.05 -31.98 39.96
N ASN A 439 -19.15 -31.33 41.12
CA ASN A 439 -18.70 -29.95 41.31
C ASN A 439 -17.18 -29.81 41.10
N ASP A 440 -16.37 -30.76 41.56
CA ASP A 440 -14.91 -30.71 41.43
C ASP A 440 -14.47 -30.85 39.97
N TRP A 441 -15.09 -31.79 39.25
CA TRP A 441 -14.79 -32.01 37.82
C TRP A 441 -15.37 -30.92 36.93
N LEU A 442 -16.54 -30.38 37.30
CA LEU A 442 -17.09 -29.18 36.66
C LEU A 442 -16.16 -28.00 36.88
N TYR A 443 -15.66 -27.76 38.10
CA TYR A 443 -14.69 -26.70 38.37
C TYR A 443 -13.43 -26.82 37.50
N ARG A 444 -12.85 -28.03 37.39
CA ARG A 444 -11.71 -28.29 36.49
C ARG A 444 -12.03 -28.00 35.02
N ALA A 445 -13.23 -28.34 34.56
CA ALA A 445 -13.67 -28.02 33.20
C ALA A 445 -13.85 -26.50 33.00
N LEU A 446 -14.37 -25.76 33.98
CA LEU A 446 -14.49 -24.30 33.92
C LEU A 446 -13.10 -23.64 33.88
N VAL A 447 -12.17 -24.09 34.73
CA VAL A 447 -10.75 -23.66 34.70
C VAL A 447 -10.16 -23.91 33.31
N PHE A 448 -10.36 -25.11 32.75
CA PHE A 448 -9.89 -25.47 31.42
C PHE A 448 -10.45 -24.57 30.31
N LEU A 449 -11.76 -24.26 30.35
CA LEU A 449 -12.39 -23.33 29.42
C LEU A 449 -11.77 -21.94 29.48
N VAL A 450 -11.48 -21.42 30.68
CA VAL A 450 -10.86 -20.09 30.86
C VAL A 450 -9.43 -20.08 30.30
N ILE A 451 -8.60 -21.06 30.65
CA ILE A 451 -7.20 -21.16 30.18
C ILE A 451 -7.14 -21.22 28.65
N SER A 452 -8.13 -21.86 28.04
CA SER A 452 -8.11 -22.14 26.62
C SER A 452 -8.09 -20.89 25.73
N CYS A 453 -8.53 -19.72 26.20
CA CYS A 453 -8.67 -18.53 25.36
C CYS A 453 -7.38 -18.23 24.59
N PRO A 454 -7.34 -18.20 23.26
CA PRO A 454 -6.14 -17.83 22.50
C PRO A 454 -5.90 -16.30 22.44
N CYS A 455 -6.23 -15.57 23.51
CA CYS A 455 -6.27 -14.11 23.57
C CYS A 455 -4.92 -13.47 23.15
N ALA A 456 -3.79 -13.99 23.67
CA ALA A 456 -2.44 -13.52 23.32
C ALA A 456 -2.09 -13.64 21.83
N LEU A 457 -2.59 -14.68 21.16
CA LEU A 457 -2.28 -15.01 19.77
C LEU A 457 -3.05 -14.10 18.80
N VAL A 458 -4.33 -13.89 19.10
CA VAL A 458 -5.25 -13.08 18.27
C VAL A 458 -4.78 -11.63 18.14
N ILE A 459 -4.20 -11.07 19.21
CA ILE A 459 -3.79 -9.66 19.24
C ILE A 459 -2.34 -9.46 18.80
N SER A 460 -1.43 -10.38 19.18
CA SER A 460 0.00 -10.19 18.93
C SER A 460 0.41 -10.30 17.47
N ILE A 461 -0.26 -11.15 16.68
CA ILE A 461 0.07 -11.35 15.25
C ILE A 461 -0.20 -10.07 14.44
N PRO A 462 -1.42 -9.48 14.41
CA PRO A 462 -1.64 -8.23 13.69
C PRO A 462 -0.69 -7.14 14.15
N LEU A 463 -0.50 -6.99 15.48
CA LEU A 463 0.38 -5.98 16.04
C LEU A 463 1.84 -6.13 15.57
N GLY A 464 2.33 -7.36 15.42
CA GLY A 464 3.64 -7.66 14.85
C GLY A 464 3.78 -7.16 13.40
N TYR A 465 2.79 -7.46 12.55
CA TYR A 465 2.77 -6.97 11.17
C TYR A 465 2.65 -5.44 11.09
N PHE A 466 1.81 -4.82 11.92
CA PHE A 466 1.74 -3.37 12.06
C PHE A 466 3.09 -2.75 12.46
N GLY A 467 3.78 -3.37 13.42
CA GLY A 467 5.14 -2.98 13.81
C GLY A 467 6.13 -3.08 12.66
N GLY A 468 6.03 -4.12 11.83
CA GLY A 468 6.85 -4.32 10.64
C GLY A 468 6.61 -3.28 9.55
N ILE A 469 5.35 -3.00 9.22
CA ILE A 469 4.97 -1.95 8.25
C ILE A 469 5.45 -0.57 8.73
N GLY A 470 5.24 -0.25 10.01
CA GLY A 470 5.73 1.00 10.59
C GLY A 470 7.25 1.12 10.55
N ALA A 471 7.98 0.02 10.81
CA ALA A 471 9.44 -0.02 10.70
C ALA A 471 9.92 0.14 9.25
N ALA A 472 9.26 -0.51 8.29
CA ALA A 472 9.56 -0.36 6.86
C ALA A 472 9.37 1.09 6.40
N SER A 473 8.24 1.70 6.77
CA SER A 473 7.91 3.07 6.38
C SER A 473 8.94 4.09 6.91
N ARG A 474 9.42 3.93 8.15
CA ARG A 474 10.54 4.76 8.67
C ARG A 474 11.84 4.62 7.88
N ASN A 475 12.02 3.53 7.15
CA ASN A 475 13.23 3.26 6.37
C ASN A 475 13.02 3.54 4.87
N GLY A 476 11.96 4.26 4.49
CA GLY A 476 11.73 4.61 3.09
C GLY A 476 11.04 3.49 2.27
N ILE A 477 10.44 2.49 2.93
CA ILE A 477 9.86 1.30 2.29
C ILE A 477 8.39 1.17 2.69
N LEU A 478 7.51 1.23 1.71
CA LEU A 478 6.07 1.22 1.94
C LEU A 478 5.46 -0.08 1.44
N PHE A 479 4.85 -0.83 2.35
CA PHE A 479 4.07 -2.02 2.02
C PHE A 479 2.59 -1.65 1.91
N LYS A 480 1.93 -2.01 0.79
CA LYS A 480 0.47 -1.83 0.62
C LYS A 480 -0.38 -2.90 1.30
N GLY A 481 0.24 -3.84 2.01
CA GLY A 481 -0.46 -4.96 2.62
C GLY A 481 0.42 -5.78 3.54
N SER A 482 -0.14 -6.25 4.64
CA SER A 482 0.53 -7.21 5.53
C SER A 482 0.78 -8.57 4.86
N ASN A 483 -0.03 -8.94 3.87
CA ASN A 483 0.20 -10.10 3.00
C ASN A 483 1.50 -9.99 2.20
N PHE A 484 1.85 -8.82 1.68
CA PHE A 484 3.09 -8.61 0.94
C PHE A 484 4.30 -8.61 1.86
N LEU A 485 4.16 -8.07 3.07
CA LEU A 485 5.20 -8.20 4.11
C LEU A 485 5.47 -9.68 4.46
N ASP A 486 4.42 -10.51 4.48
CA ASP A 486 4.54 -11.95 4.71
C ASP A 486 5.13 -12.70 3.50
N LEU A 487 4.70 -12.38 2.27
CA LEU A 487 5.24 -12.95 1.03
C LEU A 487 6.72 -12.62 0.85
N MET A 488 7.14 -11.40 1.20
CA MET A 488 8.55 -10.99 1.15
C MET A 488 9.48 -11.83 2.02
N THR A 489 8.95 -12.58 2.99
CA THR A 489 9.75 -13.53 3.80
C THR A 489 10.20 -14.75 3.01
N ARG A 490 9.43 -15.13 1.99
CA ARG A 490 9.60 -16.33 1.15
C ARG A 490 10.33 -16.03 -0.17
N VAL A 491 10.48 -14.75 -0.53
CA VAL A 491 11.20 -14.33 -1.72
C VAL A 491 12.60 -14.93 -1.73
N ASN A 492 12.91 -15.63 -2.82
CA ASN A 492 14.18 -16.29 -3.06
C ASN A 492 14.80 -15.92 -4.41
N THR A 493 14.06 -15.22 -5.27
CA THR A 493 14.53 -14.69 -6.54
C THR A 493 14.09 -13.23 -6.67
N VAL A 494 15.04 -12.35 -6.96
CA VAL A 494 14.79 -10.93 -7.23
C VAL A 494 15.13 -10.67 -8.69
N VAL A 495 14.12 -10.25 -9.45
CA VAL A 495 14.23 -9.85 -10.85
C VAL A 495 14.22 -8.32 -10.87
N MET A 496 15.22 -7.71 -11.51
CA MET A 496 15.37 -6.25 -11.56
C MET A 496 15.35 -5.79 -13.01
N ASP A 497 14.65 -4.70 -13.30
CA ASP A 497 14.91 -3.95 -14.51
C ASP A 497 16.31 -3.29 -14.43
N LYS A 498 16.90 -3.00 -15.58
CA LYS A 498 18.17 -2.29 -15.65
C LYS A 498 17.96 -0.77 -15.49
N THR A 499 17.17 -0.18 -16.38
CA THR A 499 17.11 1.27 -16.57
C THR A 499 16.29 1.91 -15.45
N GLY A 500 16.81 2.96 -14.82
CA GLY A 500 16.14 3.63 -13.69
C GLY A 500 16.11 2.82 -12.39
N THR A 501 16.41 1.52 -12.46
CA THR A 501 16.46 0.61 -11.32
C THR A 501 17.90 0.44 -10.83
N LEU A 502 18.74 -0.27 -11.58
CA LEU A 502 20.17 -0.47 -11.24
C LEU A 502 21.06 0.68 -11.73
N THR A 503 20.57 1.46 -12.68
CA THR A 503 21.23 2.63 -13.25
C THR A 503 20.49 3.92 -12.93
N LYS A 504 21.17 5.07 -13.04
CA LYS A 504 20.64 6.40 -12.75
C LYS A 504 19.71 6.92 -13.87
N GLY A 505 19.70 6.28 -15.05
CA GLY A 505 18.99 6.77 -16.22
C GLY A 505 19.67 8.00 -16.85
N VAL A 506 20.93 8.25 -16.49
CA VAL A 506 21.73 9.38 -16.95
C VAL A 506 22.97 8.82 -17.64
N PHE A 507 23.09 9.16 -18.92
CA PHE A 507 24.25 8.76 -19.71
C PHE A 507 25.48 9.56 -19.32
N LYS A 508 26.59 8.88 -19.09
CA LYS A 508 27.92 9.47 -18.90
C LYS A 508 28.91 8.87 -19.88
N VAL A 509 29.84 9.71 -20.32
CA VAL A 509 31.04 9.29 -21.03
C VAL A 509 31.86 8.39 -20.11
N GLN A 510 32.18 7.19 -20.60
CA GLN A 510 32.98 6.19 -19.89
C GLN A 510 34.43 6.22 -20.33
N GLU A 511 34.65 6.28 -21.65
CA GLU A 511 35.97 6.24 -22.24
C GLU A 511 36.00 7.17 -23.46
N VAL A 512 37.14 7.84 -23.63
CA VAL A 512 37.46 8.64 -24.82
C VAL A 512 38.72 8.05 -25.42
N VAL A 513 38.64 7.62 -26.66
CA VAL A 513 39.78 7.05 -27.40
C VAL A 513 40.07 7.92 -28.59
N SER A 514 41.31 8.37 -28.66
CA SER A 514 41.82 9.24 -29.73
C SER A 514 42.74 8.44 -30.65
N TYR A 515 42.71 8.76 -31.95
CA TYR A 515 43.59 8.17 -32.97
C TYR A 515 44.61 9.20 -33.44
N ASP A 516 44.53 9.61 -34.71
CA ASP A 516 45.48 10.53 -35.35
C ASP A 516 45.36 11.98 -34.85
N PHE A 517 44.33 12.27 -34.05
CA PHE A 517 44.04 13.57 -33.47
C PHE A 517 44.19 13.54 -31.97
N SER A 518 44.71 14.61 -31.37
CA SER A 518 44.75 14.70 -29.90
C SER A 518 43.36 14.96 -29.33
N GLU A 519 43.10 14.48 -28.11
CA GLU A 519 41.82 14.68 -27.42
C GLU A 519 41.43 16.17 -27.36
N ASN A 520 42.38 17.07 -27.18
CA ASN A 520 42.14 18.51 -27.14
C ASN A 520 41.73 19.12 -28.50
N GLU A 521 42.03 18.46 -29.62
CA GLU A 521 41.72 18.97 -30.95
C GLU A 521 40.32 18.56 -31.43
N TRP A 522 39.94 17.29 -31.26
CA TRP A 522 38.69 16.78 -31.82
C TRP A 522 37.53 16.78 -30.83
N LEU A 523 37.79 16.63 -29.53
CA LEU A 523 36.73 16.50 -28.52
C LEU A 523 35.90 17.79 -28.36
N PRO A 524 36.47 19.01 -28.37
CA PRO A 524 35.68 20.24 -28.40
C PRO A 524 34.83 20.38 -29.67
N ILE A 525 35.34 19.91 -30.81
CA ILE A 525 34.61 19.90 -32.09
C ILE A 525 33.41 18.96 -32.01
N ALA A 526 33.61 17.76 -31.44
CA ALA A 526 32.56 16.77 -31.23
C ALA A 526 31.46 17.32 -30.30
N ALA A 527 31.83 17.92 -29.17
CA ALA A 527 30.87 18.54 -28.27
C ALA A 527 30.14 19.74 -28.89
N ALA A 528 30.82 20.57 -29.69
CA ALA A 528 30.16 21.67 -30.39
C ALA A 528 29.10 21.15 -31.40
N LEU A 529 29.42 20.07 -32.12
CA LEU A 529 28.49 19.42 -33.04
C LEU A 529 27.30 18.79 -32.29
N GLU A 530 27.57 18.03 -31.23
CA GLU A 530 26.54 17.39 -30.39
C GLU A 530 25.67 18.39 -29.62
N ALA A 531 26.18 19.59 -29.30
CA ALA A 531 25.40 20.66 -28.66
C ALA A 531 24.18 21.11 -29.49
N GLN A 532 24.16 20.80 -30.79
CA GLN A 532 23.03 21.08 -31.68
C GLN A 532 21.95 20.00 -31.65
N SER A 533 22.18 18.85 -31.01
CA SER A 533 21.21 17.75 -30.89
C SER A 533 20.50 17.74 -29.53
N GLY A 534 19.20 17.48 -29.54
CA GLY A 534 18.42 17.27 -28.33
C GLY A 534 18.64 15.90 -27.66
N HIS A 535 19.41 15.00 -28.28
CA HIS A 535 19.53 13.61 -27.87
C HIS A 535 20.25 13.46 -26.49
N PRO A 536 19.82 12.56 -25.60
CA PRO A 536 20.47 12.36 -24.29
C PRO A 536 21.97 12.01 -24.37
N ILE A 537 22.37 11.25 -25.38
CA ILE A 537 23.78 10.92 -25.68
C ILE A 537 24.58 12.19 -26.00
N ALA A 538 24.03 13.07 -26.83
CA ALA A 538 24.65 14.34 -27.22
C ALA A 538 24.89 15.23 -25.99
N LYS A 539 23.88 15.33 -25.11
CA LYS A 539 23.99 16.06 -23.85
C LYS A 539 25.09 15.49 -22.94
N ALA A 540 25.29 14.17 -22.91
CA ALA A 540 26.34 13.54 -22.13
C ALA A 540 27.74 13.92 -22.64
N VAL A 541 27.93 13.97 -23.96
CA VAL A 541 29.19 14.42 -24.59
C VAL A 541 29.47 15.89 -24.25
N VAL A 542 28.46 16.76 -24.41
CA VAL A 542 28.59 18.19 -24.09
C VAL A 542 28.92 18.42 -22.62
N ALA A 543 28.22 17.70 -21.73
CA ALA A 543 28.45 17.80 -20.29
C ALA A 543 29.86 17.33 -19.88
N TYR A 544 30.41 16.32 -20.55
CA TYR A 544 31.78 15.85 -20.29
C TYR A 544 32.85 16.88 -20.68
N VAL A 545 32.63 17.59 -21.79
CA VAL A 545 33.60 18.57 -22.33
C VAL A 545 33.51 19.95 -21.66
N GLY A 546 32.32 20.36 -21.23
CA GLY A 546 32.09 21.63 -20.54
C GLY A 546 32.24 22.86 -21.46
N GLU A 547 32.65 24.01 -20.91
CA GLU A 547 32.68 25.31 -21.62
C GLU A 547 33.75 25.44 -22.72
N LYS A 548 34.52 24.38 -22.99
CA LYS A 548 35.55 24.36 -24.05
C LYS A 548 34.98 24.44 -25.48
N THR A 549 33.66 24.48 -25.63
CA THR A 549 32.96 24.61 -26.92
C THR A 549 32.83 26.06 -27.41
N ASN A 550 33.13 27.06 -26.56
CA ASN A 550 32.92 28.47 -26.87
C ASN A 550 33.83 28.94 -28.03
N GLY A 551 33.20 29.41 -29.12
CA GLY A 551 33.89 30.03 -30.27
C GLY A 551 34.02 29.14 -31.51
N ILE A 552 33.55 27.89 -31.48
CA ILE A 552 33.58 27.00 -32.65
C ILE A 552 32.38 27.31 -33.55
N ARG A 553 32.64 27.82 -34.76
CA ARG A 553 31.61 28.10 -35.75
C ARG A 553 31.26 26.83 -36.53
N ILE A 554 29.97 26.52 -36.58
CA ILE A 554 29.41 25.38 -37.31
C ILE A 554 28.68 25.92 -38.53
N ASP A 555 29.11 25.51 -39.71
CA ASP A 555 28.45 25.83 -40.98
C ASP A 555 27.84 24.54 -41.58
N ASN A 556 26.69 24.64 -42.25
CA ASN A 556 26.01 23.52 -42.93
C ASN A 556 25.77 22.28 -42.05
N LEU A 557 25.12 22.44 -40.89
CA LEU A 557 24.68 21.32 -40.05
C LEU A 557 23.57 20.51 -40.74
N GLU A 558 23.77 19.19 -40.78
CA GLU A 558 22.83 18.21 -41.31
C GLU A 558 22.68 17.07 -40.29
N GLU A 559 21.45 16.85 -39.80
CA GLU A 559 21.12 15.72 -38.93
C GLU A 559 20.61 14.55 -39.77
N ILE A 560 21.29 13.40 -39.67
CA ILE A 560 20.95 12.19 -40.40
C ILE A 560 20.29 11.23 -39.41
N SER A 561 18.95 11.16 -39.46
CA SER A 561 18.15 10.40 -38.51
C SER A 561 18.64 8.95 -38.36
N GLY A 562 18.83 8.53 -37.10
CA GLY A 562 19.31 7.18 -36.75
C GLY A 562 20.78 6.89 -37.08
N HIS A 563 21.54 7.88 -37.55
CA HIS A 563 22.96 7.72 -37.90
C HIS A 563 23.86 8.71 -37.15
N GLY A 564 23.50 9.99 -37.11
CA GLY A 564 24.24 11.03 -36.38
C GLY A 564 24.20 12.39 -37.08
N LEU A 565 25.23 13.20 -36.85
CA LEU A 565 25.35 14.58 -37.29
C LEU A 565 26.52 14.75 -38.28
N LYS A 566 26.37 15.72 -39.18
CA LYS A 566 27.38 16.12 -40.15
C LYS A 566 27.41 17.65 -40.23
N ALA A 567 28.59 18.25 -40.27
CA ALA A 567 28.73 19.69 -40.47
C ALA A 567 30.08 20.05 -41.09
N ILE A 568 30.27 21.33 -41.39
CA ILE A 568 31.56 21.91 -41.76
C ILE A 568 32.03 22.79 -40.60
N ILE A 569 33.20 22.48 -40.06
CA ILE A 569 33.83 23.21 -38.95
C ILE A 569 35.25 23.56 -39.38
N ASN A 570 35.61 24.85 -39.31
CA ASN A 570 36.93 25.35 -39.75
C ASN A 570 37.30 24.92 -41.19
N GLY A 571 36.31 24.87 -42.10
CA GLY A 571 36.51 24.45 -43.49
C GLY A 571 36.72 22.95 -43.71
N ARG A 572 36.66 22.12 -42.66
CA ARG A 572 36.74 20.65 -42.75
C ARG A 572 35.37 20.04 -42.48
N GLN A 573 35.07 18.96 -43.19
CA GLN A 573 33.85 18.20 -43.00
C GLN A 573 34.00 17.32 -41.75
N VAL A 574 33.05 17.41 -40.82
CA VAL A 574 33.06 16.68 -39.55
C VAL A 574 31.81 15.82 -39.46
N TRP A 575 32.00 14.60 -38.99
CA TRP A 575 30.96 13.59 -38.80
C TRP A 575 30.98 13.13 -37.34
N ALA A 576 29.82 13.02 -36.70
CA ALA A 576 29.68 12.42 -35.38
C ALA A 576 28.49 11.47 -35.37
N GLY A 577 28.70 10.18 -35.09
CA GLY A 577 27.60 9.22 -35.10
C GLY A 577 28.03 7.77 -34.97
N ASN A 578 27.15 6.86 -35.38
CA ASN A 578 27.39 5.41 -35.30
C ASN A 578 28.26 4.88 -36.45
N VAL A 579 28.64 3.60 -36.38
CA VAL A 579 29.44 2.88 -37.38
C VAL A 579 28.88 3.06 -38.81
N ARG A 580 27.55 3.00 -38.98
CA ARG A 580 26.90 3.14 -40.30
C ARG A 580 27.09 4.52 -40.90
N LEU A 581 27.18 5.57 -40.08
CA LEU A 581 27.47 6.92 -40.55
C LEU A 581 28.89 7.02 -41.10
N MET A 582 29.84 6.43 -40.38
CA MET A 582 31.26 6.44 -40.76
C MET A 582 31.51 5.65 -42.05
N GLU A 583 30.84 4.50 -42.22
CA GLU A 583 30.85 3.73 -43.48
C GLU A 583 30.31 4.55 -44.65
N LYS A 584 29.19 5.26 -44.46
CA LYS A 584 28.61 6.17 -45.47
C LYS A 584 29.53 7.35 -45.80
N ALA A 585 30.31 7.81 -44.83
CA ALA A 585 31.29 8.88 -45.01
C ALA A 585 32.59 8.40 -45.68
N GLY A 586 32.76 7.09 -45.89
CA GLY A 586 33.99 6.51 -46.45
C GLY A 586 35.18 6.55 -45.49
N ILE A 587 34.93 6.65 -44.18
CA ILE A 587 35.96 6.70 -43.14
C ILE A 587 36.25 5.26 -42.71
N ALA A 588 37.52 4.84 -42.82
CA ALA A 588 37.94 3.51 -42.40
C ALA A 588 37.88 3.38 -40.87
N ILE A 589 37.27 2.30 -40.39
CA ILE A 589 37.04 2.03 -38.97
C ILE A 589 37.72 0.69 -38.62
N ASP A 590 38.44 0.63 -37.50
CA ASP A 590 39.09 -0.61 -37.02
C ASP A 590 38.02 -1.61 -36.52
N ASP A 591 38.25 -2.90 -36.73
CA ASP A 591 37.42 -4.00 -36.22
C ASP A 591 37.22 -3.92 -34.70
N LYS A 592 38.18 -3.34 -33.98
CA LYS A 592 38.07 -3.07 -32.53
C LYS A 592 36.91 -2.15 -32.19
N ILE A 593 36.64 -1.13 -33.01
CA ILE A 593 35.52 -0.19 -32.80
C ILE A 593 34.19 -0.88 -33.07
N THR A 594 34.15 -1.72 -34.11
CA THR A 594 32.98 -2.54 -34.45
C THR A 594 32.66 -3.56 -33.36
N ALA A 595 33.66 -3.98 -32.58
CA ALA A 595 33.52 -4.87 -31.44
C ALA A 595 33.10 -4.16 -30.13
N VAL A 596 33.10 -2.82 -30.08
CA VAL A 596 32.65 -2.07 -28.89
C VAL A 596 31.15 -2.27 -28.70
N THR A 597 30.78 -2.78 -27.52
CA THR A 597 29.40 -3.13 -27.19
C THR A 597 28.59 -1.96 -26.63
N ASP A 598 29.27 -0.97 -26.06
CA ASP A 598 28.65 0.21 -25.46
C ASP A 598 28.08 1.14 -26.54
N THR A 599 27.24 2.08 -26.13
CA THR A 599 26.78 3.13 -27.05
C THR A 599 27.99 3.98 -27.44
N ILE A 600 28.30 4.03 -28.73
CA ILE A 600 29.50 4.67 -29.25
C ILE A 600 29.15 5.86 -30.14
N VAL A 601 29.83 6.97 -29.93
CA VAL A 601 29.83 8.13 -30.83
C VAL A 601 31.22 8.20 -31.46
N ILE A 602 31.28 7.92 -32.74
CA ILE A 602 32.52 7.95 -33.53
C ILE A 602 32.60 9.29 -34.23
N VAL A 603 33.78 9.92 -34.18
CA VAL A 603 34.02 11.24 -34.77
C VAL A 603 35.04 11.13 -35.88
N GLY A 604 34.67 11.66 -37.05
CA GLY A 604 35.52 11.75 -38.23
C GLY A 604 35.75 13.19 -38.64
N ILE A 605 36.98 13.53 -39.03
CA ILE A 605 37.34 14.87 -39.54
C ILE A 605 37.99 14.69 -40.92
N GLY A 606 37.34 15.21 -41.96
CA GLY A 606 37.68 14.94 -43.34
C GLY A 606 37.44 13.47 -43.69
N ASN A 607 38.48 12.79 -44.15
CA ASN A 607 38.48 11.34 -44.43
C ASN A 607 39.22 10.52 -43.35
N GLN A 608 39.54 11.13 -42.21
CA GLN A 608 40.30 10.48 -41.13
C GLN A 608 39.44 10.29 -39.89
N LEU A 609 39.69 9.18 -39.20
CA LEU A 609 39.07 8.86 -37.92
C LEU A 609 39.75 9.68 -36.82
N ALA A 610 38.99 10.51 -36.12
CA ALA A 610 39.54 11.34 -35.05
C ALA A 610 39.57 10.59 -33.71
N GLY A 611 38.47 9.93 -33.38
CA GLY A 611 38.29 9.26 -32.11
C GLY A 611 36.89 8.69 -31.94
N TYR A 612 36.67 8.02 -30.81
CA TYR A 612 35.33 7.64 -30.38
C TYR A 612 35.14 7.85 -28.88
N ILE A 613 33.87 8.01 -28.51
CA ILE A 613 33.41 8.19 -27.14
C ILE A 613 32.47 7.04 -26.83
N THR A 614 32.74 6.31 -25.75
CA THR A 614 31.79 5.32 -25.23
C THR A 614 30.93 5.94 -24.15
N ILE A 615 29.65 5.66 -24.22
CA ILE A 615 28.63 6.25 -23.39
C ILE A 615 27.79 5.12 -22.83
N ALA A 616 27.66 5.11 -21.51
CA ALA A 616 26.84 4.15 -20.80
C ALA A 616 26.00 4.86 -19.75
N ASP A 617 24.92 4.22 -19.38
CA ASP A 617 24.10 4.65 -18.25
C ASP A 617 24.88 4.42 -16.95
N GLU A 618 24.95 5.43 -16.10
CA GLU A 618 25.71 5.38 -14.85
C GLU A 618 25.04 4.42 -13.86
N LEU A 619 25.79 3.48 -13.29
CA LEU A 619 25.28 2.62 -12.23
C LEU A 619 24.97 3.43 -10.97
N LYS A 620 23.93 3.04 -10.23
CA LYS A 620 23.69 3.62 -8.90
C LYS A 620 24.77 3.16 -7.94
N ASP A 621 25.17 4.06 -7.04
CA ASP A 621 26.32 3.88 -6.16
C ASP A 621 26.15 2.66 -5.22
N ASP A 622 24.91 2.36 -4.84
CA ASP A 622 24.55 1.26 -3.94
C ASP A 622 24.08 -0.03 -4.67
N SER A 623 24.03 -0.04 -6.02
CA SER A 623 23.61 -1.22 -6.80
C SER A 623 24.44 -2.45 -6.48
N LYS A 624 25.77 -2.32 -6.43
CA LYS A 624 26.67 -3.45 -6.14
C LYS A 624 26.44 -3.99 -4.72
N ASN A 625 26.31 -3.11 -3.74
CA ASN A 625 26.03 -3.46 -2.35
C ASN A 625 24.66 -4.18 -2.23
N ALA A 626 23.66 -3.72 -2.96
CA ALA A 626 22.34 -4.37 -3.00
C ALA A 626 22.43 -5.84 -3.44
N ILE A 627 23.14 -6.12 -4.55
CA ILE A 627 23.34 -7.49 -5.04
C ILE A 627 24.11 -8.36 -4.03
N GLU A 628 25.21 -7.85 -3.48
CA GLU A 628 25.99 -8.57 -2.46
C GLU A 628 25.15 -8.94 -1.23
N GLN A 629 24.24 -8.06 -0.80
CA GLN A 629 23.36 -8.34 0.33
C GLN A 629 22.25 -9.34 0.02
N LEU A 630 21.73 -9.33 -1.20
CA LEU A 630 20.78 -10.34 -1.66
C LEU A 630 21.47 -11.72 -1.69
N HIS A 631 22.69 -11.80 -2.21
CA HIS A 631 23.51 -13.02 -2.20
C HIS A 631 23.84 -13.52 -0.80
N LYS A 632 24.19 -12.64 0.15
CA LYS A 632 24.38 -13.01 1.57
C LYS A 632 23.14 -13.65 2.20
N LYS A 633 21.95 -13.46 1.61
CA LYS A 633 20.67 -14.04 2.05
C LYS A 633 20.25 -15.26 1.23
N ASN A 634 21.13 -15.78 0.37
CA ASN A 634 20.88 -16.87 -0.59
C ASN A 634 19.71 -16.55 -1.56
N ILE A 635 19.61 -15.29 -1.99
CA ILE A 635 18.59 -14.84 -2.95
C ILE A 635 19.24 -14.73 -4.31
N LYS A 636 18.63 -15.37 -5.31
CA LYS A 636 19.09 -15.33 -6.70
C LYS A 636 18.71 -14.01 -7.34
N THR A 637 19.63 -13.43 -8.11
CA THR A 637 19.43 -12.14 -8.78
C THR A 637 19.35 -12.32 -10.29
N VAL A 638 18.32 -11.71 -10.89
CA VAL A 638 18.10 -11.74 -12.34
C VAL A 638 17.94 -10.31 -12.84
N MET A 639 18.55 -9.97 -13.97
CA MET A 639 18.38 -8.67 -14.62
C MET A 639 17.67 -8.82 -15.97
N LEU A 640 16.65 -7.97 -16.21
CA LEU A 640 15.95 -7.88 -17.49
C LEU A 640 16.20 -6.49 -18.10
N SER A 641 16.38 -6.42 -19.42
CA SER A 641 16.55 -5.14 -20.12
C SER A 641 16.16 -5.22 -21.59
N GLY A 642 15.77 -4.06 -22.16
CA GLY A 642 15.63 -3.88 -23.59
C GLY A 642 16.97 -3.66 -24.32
N ASP A 643 18.05 -3.38 -23.59
CA ASP A 643 19.39 -3.20 -24.16
C ASP A 643 19.94 -4.48 -24.79
N LYS A 644 20.91 -4.35 -25.70
CA LYS A 644 21.61 -5.49 -26.30
C LYS A 644 22.17 -6.43 -25.21
N GLN A 645 22.06 -7.73 -25.43
CA GLN A 645 22.55 -8.77 -24.50
C GLN A 645 24.01 -8.54 -24.06
N SER A 646 24.88 -8.11 -24.98
CA SER A 646 26.29 -7.83 -24.68
C SER A 646 26.50 -6.74 -23.61
N VAL A 647 25.65 -5.69 -23.61
CA VAL A 647 25.70 -4.62 -22.60
C VAL A 647 25.20 -5.13 -21.26
N VAL A 648 24.11 -5.90 -21.30
CA VAL A 648 23.47 -6.53 -20.14
C VAL A 648 24.44 -7.48 -19.44
N ASP A 649 25.16 -8.32 -20.18
CA ASP A 649 26.15 -9.27 -19.64
C ASP A 649 27.33 -8.56 -18.95
N LYS A 650 27.80 -7.45 -19.53
CA LYS A 650 28.88 -6.63 -18.96
C LYS A 650 28.46 -6.05 -17.61
N ILE A 651 27.26 -5.48 -17.52
CA ILE A 651 26.70 -4.94 -16.27
C ILE A 651 26.47 -6.06 -15.25
N ALA A 652 25.90 -7.19 -15.69
CA ALA A 652 25.65 -8.34 -14.83
C ALA A 652 26.96 -8.85 -14.20
N LYS A 653 28.03 -8.94 -14.97
CA LYS A 653 29.36 -9.34 -14.48
C LYS A 653 29.95 -8.31 -13.51
N ALA A 654 29.78 -7.01 -13.76
CA ALA A 654 30.27 -5.95 -12.89
C ALA A 654 29.57 -5.93 -11.52
N LEU A 655 28.26 -6.21 -11.50
CA LEU A 655 27.44 -6.24 -10.29
C LEU A 655 27.40 -7.61 -9.60
N GLY A 656 27.79 -8.68 -10.30
CA GLY A 656 27.71 -10.06 -9.79
C GLY A 656 26.30 -10.64 -9.85
N ILE A 657 25.52 -10.36 -10.90
CA ILE A 657 24.14 -10.87 -11.06
C ILE A 657 24.17 -12.33 -11.58
N ASP A 658 23.31 -13.21 -11.04
CA ASP A 658 23.32 -14.64 -11.39
C ASP A 658 22.89 -14.92 -12.84
N ALA A 659 21.89 -14.20 -13.36
CA ALA A 659 21.41 -14.35 -14.73
C ALA A 659 20.95 -13.01 -15.31
N ALA A 660 21.15 -12.77 -16.61
CA ALA A 660 20.77 -11.52 -17.24
C ALA A 660 20.29 -11.72 -18.68
N TYR A 661 19.24 -10.99 -19.06
CA TYR A 661 18.59 -11.13 -20.37
C TYR A 661 18.35 -9.75 -21.00
N GLY A 662 18.90 -9.54 -22.18
CA GLY A 662 18.79 -8.32 -23.00
C GLY A 662 17.93 -8.51 -24.25
N GLY A 663 17.64 -7.41 -24.94
CA GLY A 663 16.85 -7.37 -26.17
C GLY A 663 15.37 -7.64 -25.93
N LEU A 664 14.88 -7.43 -24.71
CA LEU A 664 13.50 -7.73 -24.33
C LEU A 664 12.58 -6.54 -24.58
N LEU A 665 11.49 -6.79 -25.32
CA LEU A 665 10.32 -5.92 -25.33
C LEU A 665 9.53 -6.06 -24.02
N PRO A 666 8.64 -5.11 -23.65
CA PRO A 666 7.84 -5.21 -22.43
C PRO A 666 7.08 -6.54 -22.29
N GLU A 667 6.52 -7.06 -23.38
CA GLU A 667 5.83 -8.35 -23.42
C GLU A 667 6.78 -9.51 -23.14
N ASN A 668 8.00 -9.45 -23.72
CA ASN A 668 9.02 -10.48 -23.52
C ASN A 668 9.54 -10.49 -22.07
N LYS A 669 9.52 -9.35 -21.36
CA LYS A 669 9.84 -9.31 -19.93
C LYS A 669 8.80 -10.09 -19.12
N VAL A 670 7.51 -9.93 -19.45
CA VAL A 670 6.42 -10.68 -18.81
C VAL A 670 6.61 -12.18 -19.04
N GLU A 671 6.80 -12.62 -20.28
CA GLU A 671 7.01 -14.03 -20.62
C GLU A 671 8.20 -14.63 -19.86
N LYS A 672 9.29 -13.87 -19.73
CA LYS A 672 10.48 -14.31 -18.98
C LYS A 672 10.20 -14.47 -17.49
N VAL A 673 9.45 -13.55 -16.89
CA VAL A 673 9.02 -13.68 -15.48
C VAL A 673 8.10 -14.89 -15.31
N GLU A 674 7.14 -15.11 -16.21
CA GLU A 674 6.29 -16.30 -16.19
C GLU A 674 7.08 -17.60 -16.33
N GLU A 675 8.09 -17.63 -17.21
CA GLU A 675 9.00 -18.76 -17.35
C GLU A 675 9.72 -19.07 -16.04
N LEU A 676 10.24 -18.05 -15.36
CA LEU A 676 10.87 -18.21 -14.05
C LEU A 676 9.86 -18.70 -13.00
N LYS A 677 8.60 -18.27 -13.07
CA LYS A 677 7.51 -18.71 -12.16
C LYS A 677 7.04 -20.15 -12.39
N ARG A 678 7.41 -20.79 -13.52
CA ARG A 678 7.09 -22.22 -13.75
C ARG A 678 7.70 -23.12 -12.67
N ASP A 679 8.84 -22.72 -12.13
CA ASP A 679 9.42 -23.33 -10.95
C ASP A 679 8.65 -22.86 -9.70
N LYS A 680 7.73 -23.71 -9.21
CA LYS A 680 6.88 -23.42 -8.04
C LYS A 680 7.67 -23.19 -6.74
N ILE A 681 8.96 -23.53 -6.70
CA ILE A 681 9.82 -23.25 -5.56
C ILE A 681 10.18 -21.75 -5.53
N ARG A 682 10.20 -21.08 -6.69
CA ARG A 682 10.57 -19.67 -6.79
C ARG A 682 9.43 -18.78 -6.33
N VAL A 683 9.78 -17.83 -5.46
CA VAL A 683 8.92 -16.70 -5.09
C VAL A 683 9.65 -15.46 -5.57
N ILE A 684 9.07 -14.80 -6.57
CA ILE A 684 9.73 -13.78 -7.38
C ILE A 684 9.27 -12.39 -6.95
N ALA A 685 10.23 -11.58 -6.50
CA ALA A 685 10.05 -10.14 -6.40
C ALA A 685 10.58 -9.49 -7.68
N PHE A 686 9.73 -8.74 -8.39
CA PHE A 686 10.15 -7.92 -9.52
C PHE A 686 10.35 -6.48 -9.07
N VAL A 687 11.44 -5.84 -9.50
CA VAL A 687 11.79 -4.45 -9.15
C VAL A 687 11.97 -3.62 -10.40
N GLY A 688 11.21 -2.54 -10.53
CA GLY A 688 11.27 -1.63 -11.68
C GLY A 688 10.96 -0.18 -11.30
N ASP A 689 11.07 0.74 -12.27
CA ASP A 689 10.65 2.15 -12.13
C ASP A 689 9.13 2.34 -12.33
N GLY A 690 8.45 1.29 -12.82
CA GLY A 690 7.01 1.11 -12.86
C GLY A 690 6.26 1.90 -13.94
N ILE A 691 6.92 2.71 -14.77
CA ILE A 691 6.27 3.34 -15.94
C ILE A 691 6.15 2.33 -17.09
N ASN A 692 7.27 1.67 -17.42
CA ASN A 692 7.32 0.69 -18.52
C ASN A 692 7.12 -0.75 -18.07
N ASP A 693 7.18 -1.00 -16.76
CA ASP A 693 7.21 -2.34 -16.18
C ASP A 693 5.92 -2.71 -15.41
N ALA A 694 4.87 -1.89 -15.49
CA ALA A 694 3.59 -2.16 -14.83
C ALA A 694 3.02 -3.57 -15.12
N PRO A 695 3.05 -4.08 -16.38
CA PRO A 695 2.62 -5.46 -16.66
C PRO A 695 3.47 -6.51 -15.93
N VAL A 696 4.77 -6.28 -15.79
CA VAL A 696 5.70 -7.23 -15.16
C VAL A 696 5.54 -7.21 -13.63
N LEU A 697 5.33 -6.02 -13.05
CA LEU A 697 5.00 -5.85 -11.64
C LEU A 697 3.76 -6.66 -11.27
N ALA A 698 2.70 -6.59 -12.09
CA ALA A 698 1.43 -7.28 -11.83
C ALA A 698 1.50 -8.81 -11.89
N VAL A 699 2.42 -9.37 -12.70
CA VAL A 699 2.56 -10.83 -12.89
C VAL A 699 3.50 -11.45 -11.85
N SER A 700 4.38 -10.65 -11.23
CA SER A 700 5.29 -11.09 -10.17
C SER A 700 4.55 -11.50 -8.88
N ASP A 701 5.22 -12.20 -7.97
CA ASP A 701 4.60 -12.55 -6.67
C ASP A 701 4.62 -11.37 -5.69
N VAL A 702 5.62 -10.50 -5.84
CA VAL A 702 5.70 -9.20 -5.18
C VAL A 702 6.25 -8.17 -6.16
N GLY A 703 5.41 -7.22 -6.58
CA GLY A 703 5.82 -6.10 -7.41
C GLY A 703 6.43 -4.97 -6.57
N MET A 704 7.66 -4.57 -6.87
CA MET A 704 8.35 -3.46 -6.20
C MET A 704 8.62 -2.30 -7.17
N ALA A 705 8.12 -1.11 -6.85
CA ALA A 705 8.47 0.11 -7.59
C ALA A 705 9.54 0.90 -6.84
N MET A 706 10.52 1.45 -7.58
CA MET A 706 11.52 2.39 -7.05
C MET A 706 11.30 3.80 -7.58
N GLY A 707 11.80 4.80 -6.85
CA GLY A 707 11.68 6.21 -7.26
C GLY A 707 10.25 6.74 -7.23
N GLY A 708 9.36 6.06 -6.49
CA GLY A 708 7.91 6.13 -6.67
C GLY A 708 7.28 7.51 -6.43
N LEU A 709 7.97 8.47 -5.83
CA LEU A 709 7.37 9.79 -5.57
C LEU A 709 7.05 10.58 -6.86
N GLY A 710 7.64 10.23 -8.01
CA GLY A 710 7.42 10.92 -9.29
C GLY A 710 6.41 10.28 -10.26
N SER A 711 6.10 8.98 -10.12
CA SER A 711 5.23 8.25 -11.06
C SER A 711 4.01 7.64 -10.37
N ASP A 712 2.85 8.28 -10.55
CA ASP A 712 1.60 7.85 -9.92
C ASP A 712 1.16 6.45 -10.38
N ALA A 713 1.46 6.08 -11.64
CA ALA A 713 1.16 4.76 -12.21
C ALA A 713 1.99 3.62 -11.58
N ALA A 714 3.27 3.90 -11.29
CA ALA A 714 4.17 2.94 -10.64
C ALA A 714 3.73 2.66 -9.20
N ILE A 715 3.36 3.71 -8.47
CA ILE A 715 2.79 3.56 -7.11
C ILE A 715 1.52 2.74 -7.18
N GLU A 716 0.62 2.96 -8.14
CA GLU A 716 -0.67 2.27 -8.20
C GLU A 716 -0.53 0.76 -8.43
N THR A 717 0.42 0.35 -9.27
CA THR A 717 0.60 -1.07 -9.66
C THR A 717 1.42 -1.88 -8.66
N ALA A 718 2.39 -1.26 -7.97
CA ALA A 718 3.31 -1.99 -7.10
C ALA A 718 2.69 -2.42 -5.75
N ASP A 719 3.15 -3.54 -5.21
CA ASP A 719 2.78 -4.03 -3.87
C ASP A 719 3.65 -3.42 -2.77
N VAL A 720 4.91 -3.14 -3.11
CA VAL A 720 5.90 -2.47 -2.26
C VAL A 720 6.49 -1.30 -3.01
N VAL A 721 6.56 -0.14 -2.35
CA VAL A 721 7.12 1.09 -2.94
C VAL A 721 8.38 1.47 -2.16
N ILE A 722 9.51 1.58 -2.85
CA ILE A 722 10.73 2.18 -2.32
C ILE A 722 10.67 3.67 -2.64
N GLN A 723 10.68 4.49 -1.59
CA GLN A 723 10.50 5.94 -1.69
C GLN A 723 11.77 6.65 -2.21
N THR A 724 12.93 5.98 -2.09
CA THR A 724 14.21 6.44 -2.63
C THR A 724 14.56 5.70 -3.91
N ASP A 725 15.56 6.21 -4.61
CA ASP A 725 16.14 5.54 -5.79
C ASP A 725 17.22 4.51 -5.44
N GLN A 726 17.28 3.98 -4.22
CA GLN A 726 18.37 3.11 -3.74
C GLN A 726 18.01 1.61 -3.83
N PRO A 727 18.66 0.80 -4.70
CA PRO A 727 18.42 -0.64 -4.77
C PRO A 727 18.73 -1.40 -3.48
N SER A 728 19.62 -0.88 -2.62
CA SER A 728 19.93 -1.50 -1.32
C SER A 728 18.70 -1.66 -0.41
N LYS A 729 17.67 -0.82 -0.60
CA LYS A 729 16.39 -0.92 0.10
C LYS A 729 15.62 -2.21 -0.20
N ILE A 730 15.87 -2.87 -1.34
CA ILE A 730 15.30 -4.18 -1.68
C ILE A 730 15.74 -5.21 -0.62
N ALA A 731 17.04 -5.30 -0.35
CA ALA A 731 17.58 -6.19 0.66
C ALA A 731 17.13 -5.80 2.07
N GLN A 732 16.98 -4.50 2.34
CA GLN A 732 16.45 -4.00 3.61
C GLN A 732 14.98 -4.39 3.82
N ALA A 733 14.13 -4.31 2.78
CA ALA A 733 12.73 -4.72 2.83
C ALA A 733 12.60 -6.20 3.24
N ILE A 734 13.43 -7.07 2.63
CA ILE A 734 13.49 -8.50 2.95
C ILE A 734 13.98 -8.73 4.39
N LYS A 735 14.96 -7.95 4.85
CA LYS A 735 15.46 -8.01 6.24
C LYS A 735 14.36 -7.66 7.24
N ILE A 736 13.57 -6.61 6.98
CA ILE A 736 12.44 -6.20 7.84
C ILE A 736 11.38 -7.29 7.84
N ALA A 737 10.94 -7.77 6.67
CA ALA A 737 9.98 -8.85 6.53
C ALA A 737 10.37 -10.10 7.33
N LYS A 738 11.60 -10.61 7.13
CA LYS A 738 12.10 -11.80 7.86
C LYS A 738 12.19 -11.57 9.37
N THR A 739 12.57 -10.37 9.81
CA THR A 739 12.64 -10.04 11.24
C THR A 739 11.26 -9.99 11.88
N THR A 740 10.29 -9.36 11.21
CA THR A 740 8.88 -9.34 11.63
C THR A 740 8.33 -10.76 11.74
N ASN A 741 8.53 -11.59 10.72
CA ASN A 741 8.05 -12.97 10.73
C ASN A 741 8.66 -13.80 11.86
N ARG A 742 9.97 -13.64 12.11
CA ARG A 742 10.64 -14.30 13.25
C ARG A 742 10.01 -13.92 14.59
N ILE A 743 9.72 -12.64 14.81
CA ILE A 743 9.11 -12.16 16.06
C ILE A 743 7.67 -12.64 16.19
N VAL A 744 6.91 -12.65 15.09
CA VAL A 744 5.55 -13.22 15.06
C VAL A 744 5.60 -14.71 15.45
N TRP A 745 6.46 -15.52 14.83
CA TRP A 745 6.60 -16.94 15.18
C TRP A 745 7.10 -17.18 16.61
N GLN A 746 7.98 -16.33 17.13
CA GLN A 746 8.38 -16.37 18.54
C GLN A 746 7.17 -16.16 19.47
N ASN A 747 6.32 -15.18 19.16
CA ASN A 747 5.10 -14.94 19.93
C ASN A 747 4.12 -16.11 19.84
N ILE A 748 3.95 -16.69 18.65
CA ILE A 748 3.12 -17.88 18.45
C ILE A 748 3.63 -19.04 19.29
N ALA A 749 4.91 -19.38 19.17
CA ALA A 749 5.53 -20.48 19.90
C ALA A 749 5.49 -20.26 21.42
N PHE A 750 5.77 -19.03 21.88
CA PHE A 750 5.71 -18.67 23.29
C PHE A 750 4.29 -18.79 23.85
N ALA A 751 3.29 -18.24 23.14
CA ALA A 751 1.90 -18.28 23.57
C ALA A 751 1.37 -19.72 23.63
N PHE A 752 1.64 -20.55 22.63
CA PHE A 752 1.25 -21.96 22.66
C PHE A 752 2.00 -22.76 23.73
N GLY A 753 3.30 -22.51 23.90
CA GLY A 753 4.12 -23.20 24.90
C GLY A 753 3.57 -22.99 26.31
N VAL A 754 3.32 -21.74 26.70
CA VAL A 754 2.73 -21.45 28.02
C VAL A 754 1.31 -22.00 28.12
N LYS A 755 0.50 -21.87 27.07
CA LYS A 755 -0.88 -22.35 27.06
C LYS A 755 -1.00 -23.85 27.30
N ILE A 756 -0.16 -24.66 26.63
CA ILE A 756 -0.15 -26.11 26.81
C ILE A 756 0.21 -26.48 28.26
N ILE A 757 1.22 -25.82 28.83
CA ILE A 757 1.65 -26.07 30.22
C ILE A 757 0.49 -25.76 31.19
N VAL A 758 -0.13 -24.59 31.07
CA VAL A 758 -1.21 -24.18 31.96
C VAL A 758 -2.46 -25.05 31.76
N LEU A 759 -2.79 -25.46 30.53
CA LEU A 759 -3.90 -26.39 30.24
C LEU A 759 -3.73 -27.73 30.95
N VAL A 760 -2.51 -28.29 30.92
CA VAL A 760 -2.22 -29.56 31.60
C VAL A 760 -2.34 -29.40 33.13
N LEU A 761 -1.85 -28.29 33.69
CA LEU A 761 -1.97 -27.99 35.12
C LEU A 761 -3.44 -27.78 35.55
N GLY A 762 -4.23 -27.11 34.72
CA GLY A 762 -5.67 -26.90 34.96
C GLY A 762 -6.46 -28.20 34.88
N ALA A 763 -6.22 -29.03 33.87
CA ALA A 763 -6.85 -30.35 33.74
C ALA A 763 -6.46 -31.28 34.90
N GLY A 764 -5.22 -31.18 35.40
CA GLY A 764 -4.74 -31.89 36.59
C GLY A 764 -5.28 -31.37 37.92
N GLY A 765 -6.03 -30.25 37.93
CA GLY A 765 -6.59 -29.64 39.14
C GLY A 765 -5.57 -28.92 40.02
N ILE A 766 -4.38 -28.59 39.49
CA ILE A 766 -3.32 -27.90 40.23
C ILE A 766 -3.47 -26.38 40.10
N ALA A 767 -3.98 -25.90 38.97
CA ALA A 767 -4.17 -24.48 38.70
C ALA A 767 -5.60 -24.02 39.01
N THR A 768 -5.73 -22.81 39.55
CA THR A 768 -7.01 -22.14 39.83
C THR A 768 -7.47 -21.25 38.67
N MET A 769 -8.74 -20.83 38.69
CA MET A 769 -9.32 -19.98 37.64
C MET A 769 -8.63 -18.61 37.48
N TRP A 770 -8.19 -17.97 38.57
CA TRP A 770 -7.57 -16.64 38.46
C TRP A 770 -6.11 -16.72 38.00
N GLU A 771 -5.36 -17.75 38.43
CA GLU A 771 -3.98 -18.01 37.96
C GLU A 771 -3.94 -18.24 36.45
N ALA A 772 -4.95 -18.95 35.93
CA ALA A 772 -5.14 -19.16 34.50
C ALA A 772 -5.26 -17.84 33.71
N VAL A 773 -6.12 -16.93 34.16
CA VAL A 773 -6.31 -15.63 33.52
C VAL A 773 -5.05 -14.78 33.64
N PHE A 774 -4.41 -14.77 34.80
CA PHE A 774 -3.17 -14.04 35.01
C PHE A 774 -2.06 -14.51 34.04
N ALA A 775 -1.93 -15.83 33.85
CA ALA A 775 -0.97 -16.39 32.91
C ALA A 775 -1.26 -15.97 31.47
N ASP A 776 -2.51 -16.06 31.00
CA ASP A 776 -2.86 -15.72 29.62
C ASP A 776 -2.73 -14.21 29.32
N VAL A 777 -3.19 -13.35 30.25
CA VAL A 777 -3.01 -11.90 30.15
C VAL A 777 -1.53 -11.52 30.20
N GLY A 778 -0.75 -12.13 31.11
CA GLY A 778 0.68 -11.91 31.21
C GLY A 778 1.43 -12.27 29.92
N VAL A 779 1.11 -13.44 29.33
CA VAL A 779 1.64 -13.87 28.03
C VAL A 779 1.25 -12.89 26.93
N ALA A 780 0.01 -12.42 26.91
CA ALA A 780 -0.44 -11.44 25.92
C ALA A 780 0.36 -10.13 26.01
N LEU A 781 0.58 -9.61 27.23
CA LEU A 781 1.38 -8.40 27.44
C LEU A 781 2.84 -8.58 26.99
N LEU A 782 3.46 -9.72 27.31
CA LEU A 782 4.82 -10.03 26.86
C LEU A 782 4.90 -10.14 25.34
N ALA A 783 3.92 -10.79 24.70
CA ALA A 783 3.85 -10.89 23.24
C ALA A 783 3.68 -9.52 22.58
N ILE A 784 2.87 -8.64 23.16
CA ILE A 784 2.69 -7.24 22.73
C ILE A 784 4.01 -6.46 22.83
N LEU A 785 4.71 -6.55 23.97
CA LEU A 785 6.00 -5.88 24.16
C LEU A 785 7.05 -6.37 23.16
N ASN A 786 7.07 -7.68 22.88
CA ASN A 786 7.95 -8.26 21.88
C ASN A 786 7.59 -7.79 20.45
N ALA A 787 6.31 -7.65 20.12
CA ALA A 787 5.87 -7.09 18.84
C ALA A 787 6.28 -5.62 18.66
N ILE A 788 6.15 -4.79 19.70
CA ILE A 788 6.55 -3.38 19.67
C ILE A 788 8.06 -3.22 19.46
N ARG A 789 8.88 -4.19 19.90
CA ARG A 789 10.34 -4.18 19.70
C ARG A 789 10.73 -4.03 18.23
N ILE A 790 9.93 -4.55 17.29
CA ILE A 790 10.16 -4.45 15.84
C ILE A 790 10.41 -3.00 15.42
N GLN A 791 9.66 -2.05 15.99
CA GLN A 791 9.74 -0.63 15.64
C GLN A 791 11.02 0.05 16.17
N LYS A 792 11.61 -0.45 17.26
CA LYS A 792 12.80 0.14 17.88
C LYS A 792 14.11 -0.43 17.33
N MET A 793 14.04 -1.49 16.53
CA MET A 793 15.23 -2.08 15.91
C MET A 793 15.79 -1.17 14.82
N LYS A 794 17.12 -1.09 14.73
CA LYS A 794 17.80 -0.42 13.63
C LYS A 794 17.94 -1.40 12.47
N TYR A 795 17.41 -1.02 11.32
CA TYR A 795 17.48 -1.81 10.09
C TYR A 795 18.52 -1.27 9.11
N THR A 796 19.32 -0.28 9.52
CA THR A 796 20.45 0.21 8.73
C THR A 796 21.38 -0.94 8.31
N LEU A 797 21.89 -0.79 7.09
CA LEU A 797 22.75 -1.75 6.41
C LEU A 797 24.20 -1.55 6.83
#